data_AF-A0A433USB6-F1
#
_entry.id   AF-A0A433USB6-F1
#
_cell.length_a   1.000
_cell.length_b   1.000
_cell.length_c   1.000
_cell.angle_alpha   90.00
_cell.angle_beta   90.00
_cell.angle_gamma   90.00
#
_symmetry.space_group_name_H-M   'P 1'
#
loop_
_entity.id
_entity.type
_entity.pdbx_description
1 polymer ?
#
loop_
_entity_poly.entity_id
_entity_poly.type
_entity_poly.pdbx_seq_one_letter_code
_entity_poly.pdbx_strand_id
1 'polypeptide(L)'
;MQQRHNDKLLRWIALFLCGTFLQFLFHIPTVSLAQNSPVNANSCSQITAPLTPEEQTYARAAWQYFVNNYQENTGFTNSTGGYPSGTLWDIGNYLMALNAARWINLIDQSEFDSRLNKFLTSLGNLKLFENTLPNKVYNAATGEMTDYGNKPQERGIGWSALDVGRILAAFHVIRTCHPQYNDWLKGIITKWQLARSLKDDQLYGAVVLPDGKTLLVQEGRLGYEEYAARGYELWGFKATKALALEPFKFVEVNGVKIPVDTRDYQSTNANNYVVSESYILDGIEFGLEGYLKEYAANVLEAQKRRFESTGQLTAVSEDNIDQPPYFIYNTVYSNGVAWAAITENNEPYPQFRNISTKAAFGWRYLYPDNAYAQKVFDAVKDLRDPNGGGFYAGLYEETKKPNKSLTGNTNGLIMEILYYKARGNRPLIGSSGMSSAQMPSGNSTSTSSTPSANPVTANTNPQSPLVIVKPIPPLANPKPPSPLSQPLTLTQKRYAQAAWNYFQANYQSTTGLVSDRSDVKGSTLWGLGDYLTALNAAWALDIISPKEFDQRTRQLLGVLAQIPLFAGELPSRGYDPRTLQPVDYGGNPVPEGTGWSSLDVGRILAALYNLKTDHPEYTGVVDQIVLDWSYLRVVRDGMLSSANVTKDKNGRSLPRITPENRLGYEEYAARAFQLWGFDVNKSAVGGEYKTASVEGVEVPVERIRTDTKSKVNQYTVSNPFLLYALEFGLDPQMRSLFTAIYKAQAERYRNTGTLTASATTLIERQPYTVHSSIIGQNQPWVALGDDGKPLPEGRLVSSAVAFAYYALLPEDNYTQELIKATTDLYNPLLGFYEGFYEKTGKTAVGFTSSTNSMILQSLLYKATKQQPLIRPNTAMNSPWWQAIAKGDSGRGLPNTATQQSQFVTNGSENYWVTTK
;
A
#
# COMPACT_ATOMS: atom_id res chain seq x y z
N MET A 1 23.94 -66.05 -48.26
CA MET A 1 23.94 -64.73 -47.57
C MET A 1 22.66 -63.93 -47.83
N GLN A 2 21.49 -64.58 -47.91
CA GLN A 2 20.18 -63.93 -48.09
C GLN A 2 19.21 -64.23 -46.93
N GLN A 3 19.60 -65.15 -46.03
CA GLN A 3 18.76 -65.61 -44.91
C GLN A 3 18.92 -64.75 -43.63
N ARG A 4 20.00 -63.97 -43.51
CA ARG A 4 20.26 -63.09 -42.34
C ARG A 4 19.63 -61.70 -42.44
N HIS A 5 19.05 -61.33 -43.58
CA HIS A 5 18.30 -60.08 -43.76
C HIS A 5 16.78 -60.26 -43.57
N ASN A 6 16.22 -61.45 -43.85
CA ASN A 6 14.80 -61.71 -43.64
C ASN A 6 14.40 -61.82 -42.16
N ASP A 7 15.27 -62.35 -41.28
CA ASP A 7 14.95 -62.48 -39.85
C ASP A 7 14.96 -61.16 -39.07
N LYS A 8 15.68 -60.13 -39.55
CA LYS A 8 15.63 -58.80 -38.95
C LYS A 8 14.40 -58.02 -39.43
N LEU A 9 14.01 -58.16 -40.69
CA LEU A 9 12.83 -57.49 -41.23
C LEU A 9 11.52 -58.06 -40.61
N LEU A 10 11.42 -59.38 -40.41
CA LEU A 10 10.27 -59.98 -39.74
C LEU A 10 10.16 -59.60 -38.24
N ARG A 11 11.28 -59.41 -37.54
CA ARG A 11 11.27 -58.93 -36.15
C ARG A 11 10.81 -57.48 -36.02
N TRP A 12 11.17 -56.61 -36.96
CA TRP A 12 10.71 -55.21 -36.96
C TRP A 12 9.24 -55.09 -37.38
N ILE A 13 8.76 -55.93 -38.31
CA ILE A 13 7.34 -55.99 -38.69
C ILE A 13 6.48 -56.58 -37.56
N ALA A 14 6.95 -57.60 -36.85
CA ALA A 14 6.25 -58.16 -35.68
C ALA A 14 6.19 -57.18 -34.49
N LEU A 15 7.25 -56.40 -34.24
CA LEU A 15 7.25 -55.34 -33.22
C LEU A 15 6.35 -54.14 -33.62
N PHE A 16 6.26 -53.83 -34.92
CA PHE A 16 5.36 -52.80 -35.44
C PHE A 16 3.88 -53.23 -35.42
N LEU A 17 3.59 -54.52 -35.70
CA LEU A 17 2.24 -55.08 -35.65
C LEU A 17 1.74 -55.35 -34.22
N CYS A 18 2.60 -55.76 -33.28
CA CYS A 18 2.24 -55.80 -31.85
C CYS A 18 2.06 -54.40 -31.25
N GLY A 19 2.80 -53.39 -31.72
CA GLY A 19 2.63 -51.99 -31.31
C GLY A 19 1.33 -51.37 -31.82
N THR A 20 0.85 -51.77 -33.01
CA THR A 20 -0.41 -51.28 -33.59
C THR A 20 -1.64 -52.04 -33.10
N PHE A 21 -1.57 -53.35 -32.81
CA PHE A 21 -2.71 -54.10 -32.26
C PHE A 21 -3.03 -53.77 -30.79
N LEU A 22 -2.04 -53.35 -29.99
CA LEU A 22 -2.27 -52.86 -28.62
C LEU A 22 -2.89 -51.46 -28.56
N GLN A 23 -2.88 -50.70 -29.66
CA GLN A 23 -3.56 -49.40 -29.76
C GLN A 23 -5.02 -49.51 -30.21
N PHE A 24 -5.45 -50.64 -30.79
CA PHE A 24 -6.82 -50.84 -31.29
C PHE A 24 -7.75 -51.66 -30.38
N LEU A 25 -7.26 -52.25 -29.28
CA LEU A 25 -8.09 -53.03 -28.33
C LEU A 25 -8.54 -52.26 -27.08
N PHE A 26 -8.18 -50.98 -26.95
CA PHE A 26 -8.68 -50.10 -25.89
C PHE A 26 -9.15 -48.74 -26.43
N HIS A 27 -9.98 -48.76 -27.48
CA HIS A 27 -10.87 -47.64 -27.79
C HIS A 27 -12.17 -47.79 -26.99
N ILE A 28 -12.10 -47.40 -25.71
CA ILE A 28 -13.28 -46.97 -24.97
C ILE A 28 -13.50 -45.51 -25.38
N PRO A 29 -14.71 -45.06 -25.73
CA PRO A 29 -14.98 -43.65 -25.96
C PRO A 29 -14.74 -42.93 -24.64
N THR A 30 -13.56 -42.36 -24.46
CA THR A 30 -13.36 -41.34 -23.45
C THR A 30 -14.09 -40.11 -23.98
N VAL A 31 -15.37 -40.02 -23.63
CA VAL A 31 -15.99 -38.74 -23.34
C VAL A 31 -14.94 -37.99 -22.53
N SER A 32 -14.35 -36.95 -23.13
CA SER A 32 -13.58 -35.98 -22.36
C SER A 32 -14.58 -35.36 -21.40
N LEU A 33 -14.74 -36.01 -20.24
CA LEU A 33 -15.33 -35.44 -19.08
C LEU A 33 -14.46 -34.22 -18.77
N ALA A 34 -14.92 -33.07 -19.26
CA ALA A 34 -14.85 -31.82 -18.56
C ALA A 34 -15.49 -32.03 -17.18
N GLN A 35 -14.80 -32.78 -16.32
CA GLN A 35 -15.02 -32.76 -14.90
C GLN A 35 -14.17 -31.59 -14.41
N ASN A 36 -14.89 -30.50 -14.15
CA ASN A 36 -14.49 -29.44 -13.25
C ASN A 36 -13.68 -30.03 -12.09
N SER A 37 -12.35 -29.99 -12.20
CA SER A 37 -11.54 -29.92 -11.01
C SER A 37 -11.94 -28.60 -10.34
N PRO A 38 -12.34 -28.56 -9.05
CA PRO A 38 -12.48 -27.30 -8.34
C PRO A 38 -11.07 -26.78 -8.07
N VAL A 39 -10.40 -26.34 -9.13
CA VAL A 39 -9.19 -25.55 -9.05
C VAL A 39 -9.63 -24.23 -8.42
N ASN A 40 -8.94 -23.85 -7.33
CA ASN A 40 -8.97 -22.51 -6.75
C ASN A 40 -9.40 -21.48 -7.80
N ALA A 41 -10.54 -20.81 -7.60
CA ALA A 41 -11.10 -19.89 -8.58
C ALA A 41 -9.99 -18.97 -9.13
N ASN A 42 -9.63 -19.18 -10.40
CA ASN A 42 -8.56 -18.46 -11.07
C ASN A 42 -8.83 -16.95 -10.94
N SER A 43 -7.99 -16.21 -10.24
CA SER A 43 -8.20 -14.77 -9.98
C SER A 43 -8.29 -13.93 -11.27
N CYS A 44 -7.90 -14.48 -12.41
CA CYS A 44 -8.05 -13.82 -13.71
C CYS A 44 -9.49 -13.92 -14.27
N SER A 45 -10.29 -14.89 -13.85
CA SER A 45 -11.69 -15.05 -14.26
C SER A 45 -12.67 -14.21 -13.44
N GLN A 46 -12.20 -13.63 -12.34
CA GLN A 46 -13.02 -12.83 -11.42
C GLN A 46 -13.24 -11.42 -11.97
N ILE A 47 -14.31 -11.26 -12.74
CA ILE A 47 -14.80 -9.96 -13.22
C ILE A 47 -15.78 -9.39 -12.18
N THR A 48 -15.30 -8.50 -11.30
CA THR A 48 -16.10 -7.92 -10.20
C THR A 48 -16.77 -6.60 -10.57
N ALA A 49 -16.35 -5.94 -11.65
CA ALA A 49 -16.92 -4.69 -12.14
C ALA A 49 -17.09 -4.73 -13.68
N PRO A 50 -18.06 -5.52 -14.20
CA PRO A 50 -18.25 -5.73 -15.63
C PRO A 50 -18.24 -4.44 -16.46
N LEU A 51 -17.80 -4.55 -17.71
CA LEU A 51 -17.78 -3.42 -18.63
C LEU A 51 -19.19 -2.90 -18.91
N THR A 52 -19.38 -1.59 -18.85
CA THR A 52 -20.62 -0.93 -19.27
C THR A 52 -20.82 -1.11 -20.79
N PRO A 53 -22.03 -0.87 -21.34
CA PRO A 53 -22.24 -0.95 -22.79
C PRO A 53 -21.30 -0.05 -23.61
N GLU A 54 -20.97 1.13 -23.09
CA GLU A 54 -20.02 2.06 -23.70
C GLU A 54 -18.60 1.47 -23.68
N GLU A 55 -18.17 0.95 -22.54
CA GLU A 55 -16.86 0.31 -22.38
C GLU A 55 -16.69 -0.96 -23.21
N GLN A 56 -17.74 -1.75 -23.35
CA GLN A 56 -17.74 -2.89 -24.26
C GLN A 56 -17.55 -2.44 -25.71
N THR A 57 -18.03 -1.26 -26.07
CA THR A 57 -17.82 -0.69 -27.41
C THR A 57 -16.37 -0.27 -27.59
N TYR A 58 -15.73 0.27 -26.54
CA TYR A 58 -14.29 0.52 -26.56
C TYR A 58 -13.50 -0.80 -26.69
N ALA A 59 -13.83 -1.81 -25.88
CA ALA A 59 -13.16 -3.11 -25.92
C ALA A 59 -13.27 -3.77 -27.31
N ARG A 60 -14.47 -3.77 -27.92
CA ARG A 60 -14.67 -4.30 -29.27
C ARG A 60 -13.87 -3.51 -30.32
N ALA A 61 -13.87 -2.18 -30.24
CA ALA A 61 -13.10 -1.36 -31.18
C ALA A 61 -11.59 -1.62 -31.05
N ALA A 62 -11.06 -1.65 -29.83
CA ALA A 62 -9.65 -1.93 -29.59
C ALA A 62 -9.26 -3.35 -30.04
N TRP A 63 -10.08 -4.36 -29.74
CA TRP A 63 -9.86 -5.74 -30.20
C TRP A 63 -9.88 -5.87 -31.72
N GLN A 64 -10.73 -5.11 -32.41
CA GLN A 64 -10.84 -5.14 -33.87
C GLN A 64 -9.51 -4.80 -34.57
N TYR A 65 -8.66 -3.96 -33.97
CA TYR A 65 -7.31 -3.73 -34.48
C TYR A 65 -6.53 -5.05 -34.64
N PHE A 66 -6.56 -5.90 -33.62
CA PHE A 66 -5.84 -7.18 -33.63
C PHE A 66 -6.48 -8.20 -34.56
N VAL A 67 -7.81 -8.16 -34.73
CA VAL A 67 -8.50 -8.97 -35.74
C VAL A 67 -8.00 -8.61 -37.14
N ASN A 68 -7.93 -7.31 -37.46
CA ASN A 68 -7.54 -6.84 -38.81
C ASN A 68 -6.04 -7.03 -39.10
N ASN A 69 -5.21 -7.11 -38.06
CA ASN A 69 -3.75 -7.16 -38.18
C ASN A 69 -3.15 -8.50 -37.76
N TYR A 70 -3.98 -9.53 -37.57
CA TYR A 70 -3.54 -10.89 -37.25
C TYR A 70 -2.85 -11.56 -38.44
N GLN A 71 -1.71 -12.20 -38.18
CA GLN A 71 -0.92 -12.89 -39.18
C GLN A 71 -1.12 -14.40 -39.04
N GLU A 72 -1.90 -15.02 -39.92
CA GLU A 72 -2.28 -16.43 -39.81
C GLU A 72 -1.08 -17.39 -39.78
N ASN A 73 0.01 -17.03 -40.47
CA ASN A 73 1.21 -17.86 -40.58
C ASN A 73 2.03 -17.93 -39.29
N THR A 74 1.95 -16.92 -38.43
CA THR A 74 2.76 -16.80 -37.21
C THR A 74 1.94 -16.71 -35.94
N GLY A 75 0.67 -16.31 -36.04
CA GLY A 75 -0.15 -15.94 -34.88
C GLY A 75 0.25 -14.60 -34.25
N PHE A 76 1.18 -13.85 -34.87
CA PHE A 76 1.53 -12.50 -34.42
C PHE A 76 0.53 -11.47 -34.94
N THR A 77 0.71 -10.22 -34.51
CA THR A 77 -0.05 -9.08 -35.02
C THR A 77 0.88 -7.94 -35.41
N ASN A 78 0.46 -7.14 -36.38
CA ASN A 78 1.23 -5.95 -36.78
C ASN A 78 1.32 -4.92 -35.64
N SER A 79 2.50 -4.34 -35.45
CA SER A 79 2.74 -3.18 -34.58
C SER A 79 2.02 -1.92 -35.07
N THR A 80 1.98 -1.73 -36.39
CA THR A 80 1.28 -0.64 -37.08
C THR A 80 0.32 -1.21 -38.12
N GLY A 81 -0.87 -0.60 -38.25
CA GLY A 81 -1.93 -1.05 -39.14
C GLY A 81 -1.45 -1.28 -40.58
N GLY A 82 -1.63 -2.50 -41.08
CA GLY A 82 -1.25 -2.89 -42.45
C GLY A 82 0.25 -3.03 -42.71
N TYR A 83 1.11 -2.88 -41.69
CA TYR A 83 2.55 -2.98 -41.82
C TYR A 83 3.10 -4.20 -41.04
N PRO A 84 3.54 -5.29 -41.72
CA PRO A 84 3.85 -6.56 -41.06
C PRO A 84 5.20 -6.55 -40.34
N SER A 85 5.29 -5.75 -39.28
CA SER A 85 6.44 -5.57 -38.40
C SER A 85 5.97 -5.70 -36.95
N GLY A 86 6.78 -6.28 -36.07
CA GLY A 86 6.50 -6.40 -34.65
C GLY A 86 7.76 -6.35 -33.80
N THR A 87 7.81 -5.41 -32.85
CA THR A 87 8.80 -5.42 -31.76
C THR A 87 8.38 -6.42 -30.70
N LEU A 88 9.29 -6.77 -29.77
CA LEU A 88 8.91 -7.60 -28.63
C LEU A 88 7.93 -6.88 -27.70
N TRP A 89 8.00 -5.54 -27.63
CA TRP A 89 7.02 -4.72 -26.92
C TRP A 89 5.61 -4.92 -27.47
N ASP A 90 5.45 -4.80 -28.80
CA ASP A 90 4.16 -4.98 -29.48
C ASP A 90 3.63 -6.40 -29.37
N ILE A 91 4.51 -7.39 -29.48
CA ILE A 91 4.20 -8.81 -29.28
C ILE A 91 3.70 -9.06 -27.85
N GLY A 92 4.32 -8.42 -26.84
CA GLY A 92 3.85 -8.44 -25.46
C GLY A 92 2.48 -7.79 -25.29
N ASN A 93 2.25 -6.62 -25.91
CA ASN A 93 0.95 -5.94 -25.89
C ASN A 93 -0.17 -6.80 -26.51
N TYR A 94 0.13 -7.53 -27.60
CA TYR A 94 -0.84 -8.46 -28.18
C TYR A 94 -1.22 -9.59 -27.21
N LEU A 95 -0.24 -10.18 -26.50
CA LEU A 95 -0.54 -11.23 -25.51
C LEU A 95 -1.44 -10.72 -24.40
N MET A 96 -1.17 -9.52 -23.89
CA MET A 96 -2.01 -8.88 -22.87
C MET A 96 -3.42 -8.61 -23.39
N ALA A 97 -3.54 -8.13 -24.64
CA ALA A 97 -4.82 -7.92 -25.30
C ALA A 97 -5.59 -9.22 -25.54
N LEU A 98 -4.92 -10.30 -25.95
CA LEU A 98 -5.52 -11.62 -26.17
C LEU A 98 -6.04 -12.20 -24.84
N ASN A 99 -5.28 -12.06 -23.76
CA ASN A 99 -5.73 -12.43 -22.41
C ASN A 99 -6.94 -11.60 -21.97
N ALA A 100 -6.91 -10.28 -22.16
CA ALA A 100 -8.02 -9.40 -21.86
C ALA A 100 -9.29 -9.78 -22.64
N ALA A 101 -9.18 -9.99 -23.96
CA ALA A 101 -10.27 -10.39 -24.83
C ALA A 101 -10.93 -11.69 -24.36
N ARG A 102 -10.13 -12.66 -23.90
CA ARG A 102 -10.64 -13.92 -23.36
C ARG A 102 -11.44 -13.72 -22.07
N TRP A 103 -10.95 -12.91 -21.14
CA TRP A 103 -11.56 -12.77 -19.82
C TRP A 103 -12.72 -11.77 -19.75
N ILE A 104 -12.76 -10.79 -20.65
CA ILE A 104 -13.93 -9.90 -20.80
C ILE A 104 -14.95 -10.43 -21.82
N ASN A 105 -14.79 -11.69 -22.26
CA ASN A 105 -15.69 -12.43 -23.14
C ASN A 105 -15.89 -11.81 -24.54
N LEU A 106 -14.82 -11.27 -25.16
CA LEU A 106 -14.84 -10.92 -26.59
C LEU A 106 -14.56 -12.13 -27.49
N ILE A 107 -13.78 -13.09 -27.00
CA ILE A 107 -13.47 -14.35 -27.69
C ILE A 107 -13.69 -15.52 -26.73
N ASP A 108 -14.00 -16.69 -27.28
CA ASP A 108 -14.15 -17.90 -26.49
C ASP A 108 -12.79 -18.58 -26.21
N GLN A 109 -12.83 -19.67 -25.43
CA GLN A 109 -11.63 -20.43 -25.07
C GLN A 109 -10.97 -21.08 -26.29
N SER A 110 -11.76 -21.56 -27.26
CA SER A 110 -11.24 -22.26 -28.44
C SER A 110 -10.48 -21.31 -29.35
N GLU A 111 -11.01 -20.11 -29.58
CA GLU A 111 -10.33 -19.07 -30.34
C GLU A 111 -9.07 -18.59 -29.63
N PHE A 112 -9.14 -18.37 -28.31
CA PHE A 112 -7.98 -18.02 -27.50
C PHE A 112 -6.86 -19.07 -27.61
N ASP A 113 -7.19 -20.35 -27.41
CA ASP A 113 -6.23 -21.45 -27.47
C ASP A 113 -5.63 -21.60 -28.88
N SER A 114 -6.46 -21.48 -29.93
CA SER A 114 -5.99 -21.52 -31.32
C SER A 114 -4.96 -20.42 -31.62
N ARG A 115 -5.28 -19.16 -31.26
CA ARG A 115 -4.39 -18.01 -31.46
C ARG A 115 -3.11 -18.13 -30.62
N LEU A 116 -3.23 -18.48 -29.34
CA LEU A 116 -2.09 -18.60 -28.45
C LEU A 116 -1.16 -19.76 -28.83
N ASN A 117 -1.71 -20.92 -29.20
CA ASN A 117 -0.91 -22.06 -29.68
C ASN A 117 -0.10 -21.68 -30.92
N LYS A 118 -0.73 -21.00 -31.88
CA LYS A 118 -0.06 -20.55 -33.10
C LYS A 118 1.06 -19.56 -32.77
N PHE A 119 0.74 -18.56 -31.97
CA PHE A 119 1.68 -17.55 -31.47
C PHE A 119 2.89 -18.19 -30.77
N LEU A 120 2.69 -19.09 -29.79
CA LEU A 120 3.77 -19.70 -29.01
C LEU A 120 4.64 -20.64 -29.86
N THR A 121 4.04 -21.32 -30.83
CA THR A 121 4.77 -22.14 -31.80
C THR A 121 5.75 -21.29 -32.60
N SER A 122 5.28 -20.18 -33.16
CA SER A 122 6.12 -19.30 -33.96
C SER A 122 7.16 -18.56 -33.12
N LEU A 123 6.78 -18.07 -31.93
CA LEU A 123 7.71 -17.43 -31.01
C LEU A 123 8.84 -18.36 -30.57
N GLY A 124 8.51 -19.62 -30.27
CA GLY A 124 9.50 -20.64 -29.88
C GLY A 124 10.46 -21.05 -31.01
N ASN A 125 10.17 -20.67 -32.26
CA ASN A 125 10.95 -20.98 -33.46
C ASN A 125 11.67 -19.76 -34.05
N LEU A 126 11.54 -18.58 -33.43
CA LEU A 126 12.24 -17.38 -33.92
C LEU A 126 13.75 -17.58 -33.91
N LYS A 127 14.40 -17.12 -34.98
CA LYS A 127 15.84 -16.90 -34.95
C LYS A 127 16.16 -15.79 -33.96
N LEU A 128 17.14 -16.02 -33.10
CA LEU A 128 17.59 -15.05 -32.10
C LEU A 128 18.78 -14.28 -32.64
N PHE A 129 18.92 -13.02 -32.25
CA PHE A 129 20.11 -12.23 -32.54
C PHE A 129 21.33 -12.93 -31.91
N GLU A 130 22.29 -13.30 -32.75
CA GLU A 130 23.50 -14.04 -32.36
C GLU A 130 23.23 -15.33 -31.55
N ASN A 131 22.06 -15.96 -31.74
CA ASN A 131 21.62 -17.12 -30.95
C ASN A 131 21.53 -16.84 -29.43
N THR A 132 21.30 -15.58 -29.04
CA THR A 132 21.30 -15.16 -27.64
C THR A 132 19.93 -14.70 -27.15
N LEU A 133 19.42 -13.60 -27.69
CA LEU A 133 18.17 -12.96 -27.31
C LEU A 133 17.35 -12.61 -28.56
N PRO A 134 16.04 -12.41 -28.42
CA PRO A 134 15.21 -11.98 -29.54
C PRO A 134 15.71 -10.65 -30.14
N ASN A 135 15.64 -10.57 -31.47
CA ASN A 135 15.96 -9.35 -32.21
C ASN A 135 14.96 -8.23 -31.87
N LYS A 136 15.38 -6.97 -31.99
CA LYS A 136 14.50 -5.81 -31.74
C LYS A 136 13.21 -5.81 -32.58
N VAL A 137 13.28 -6.29 -33.81
CA VAL A 137 12.14 -6.27 -34.74
C VAL A 137 12.07 -7.56 -35.54
N TYR A 138 10.87 -8.09 -35.70
CA TYR A 138 10.59 -9.20 -36.58
C TYR A 138 9.52 -8.82 -37.60
N ASN A 139 9.59 -9.41 -38.79
CA ASN A 139 8.45 -9.37 -39.70
C ASN A 139 7.31 -10.19 -39.09
N ALA A 140 6.17 -9.56 -38.82
CA ALA A 140 5.07 -10.21 -38.12
C ALA A 140 4.47 -11.37 -38.94
N ALA A 141 4.53 -11.32 -40.27
CA ALA A 141 3.95 -12.34 -41.15
C ALA A 141 4.83 -13.58 -41.33
N THR A 142 6.16 -13.44 -41.20
CA THR A 142 7.12 -14.53 -41.48
C THR A 142 7.94 -14.97 -40.26
N GLY A 143 8.09 -14.11 -39.25
CA GLY A 143 9.01 -14.33 -38.12
C GLY A 143 10.49 -14.12 -38.47
N GLU A 144 10.80 -13.53 -39.62
CA GLU A 144 12.17 -13.18 -40.00
C GLU A 144 12.67 -11.97 -39.20
N MET A 145 13.95 -11.96 -38.82
CA MET A 145 14.57 -10.79 -38.21
C MET A 145 14.66 -9.66 -39.23
N THR A 146 14.25 -8.46 -38.83
CA THR A 146 14.27 -7.27 -39.69
C THR A 146 14.88 -6.06 -38.98
N ASP A 147 15.08 -4.98 -39.74
CA ASP A 147 15.24 -3.64 -39.18
C ASP A 147 13.88 -2.94 -38.98
N TYR A 148 13.88 -1.73 -38.42
CA TYR A 148 12.65 -0.94 -38.25
C TYR A 148 11.95 -0.57 -39.58
N GLY A 149 12.65 -0.62 -40.71
CA GLY A 149 12.09 -0.48 -42.05
C GLY A 149 11.51 -1.78 -42.62
N ASN A 150 11.43 -2.84 -41.80
CA ASN A 150 10.95 -4.18 -42.14
C ASN A 150 11.74 -4.85 -43.26
N LYS A 151 13.02 -4.48 -43.43
CA LYS A 151 13.93 -5.15 -44.35
C LYS A 151 14.57 -6.34 -43.64
N PRO A 152 14.64 -7.54 -44.27
CA PRO A 152 15.31 -8.70 -43.69
C PRO A 152 16.75 -8.40 -43.29
N GLN A 153 17.12 -8.84 -42.08
CA GLN A 153 18.45 -8.73 -41.52
C GLN A 153 18.89 -10.12 -41.06
N GLU A 154 19.76 -10.77 -41.83
CA GLU A 154 20.15 -12.17 -41.58
C GLU A 154 20.71 -12.38 -40.16
N ARG A 155 21.50 -11.41 -39.68
CA ARG A 155 22.04 -11.40 -38.31
C ARG A 155 21.09 -10.76 -37.28
N GLY A 156 20.26 -9.81 -37.70
CA GLY A 156 19.50 -8.91 -36.83
C GLY A 156 20.26 -7.62 -36.46
N ILE A 157 19.61 -6.77 -35.66
CA ILE A 157 20.06 -5.41 -35.27
C ILE A 157 20.31 -5.25 -33.77
N GLY A 158 20.30 -6.34 -33.01
CA GLY A 158 20.49 -6.38 -31.55
C GLY A 158 19.20 -6.72 -30.80
N TRP A 159 19.19 -6.53 -29.48
CA TRP A 159 18.03 -6.74 -28.62
C TRP A 159 17.71 -5.47 -27.82
N SER A 160 16.47 -5.34 -27.35
CA SER A 160 16.08 -4.33 -26.36
C SER A 160 15.82 -5.02 -25.02
N ALA A 161 16.46 -4.54 -23.95
CA ALA A 161 16.21 -5.04 -22.61
C ALA A 161 14.83 -4.64 -22.09
N LEU A 162 14.29 -3.49 -22.53
CA LEU A 162 12.95 -3.02 -22.16
C LEU A 162 11.86 -3.90 -22.77
N ASP A 163 11.98 -4.19 -24.07
CA ASP A 163 11.05 -5.06 -24.79
C ASP A 163 11.04 -6.49 -24.21
N VAL A 164 12.22 -7.00 -23.84
CA VAL A 164 12.34 -8.28 -23.14
C VAL A 164 11.63 -8.21 -21.77
N GLY A 165 11.80 -7.12 -21.02
CA GLY A 165 11.07 -6.91 -19.75
C GLY A 165 9.55 -6.95 -19.94
N ARG A 166 9.03 -6.25 -20.96
CA ARG A 166 7.59 -6.23 -21.30
C ARG A 166 7.04 -7.62 -21.60
N ILE A 167 7.71 -8.39 -22.47
CA ILE A 167 7.21 -9.73 -22.82
C ILE A 167 7.33 -10.71 -21.65
N LEU A 168 8.33 -10.56 -20.77
CA LEU A 168 8.46 -11.36 -19.55
C LEU A 168 7.29 -11.08 -18.58
N ALA A 169 6.88 -9.82 -18.43
CA ALA A 169 5.68 -9.46 -17.67
C ALA A 169 4.42 -10.09 -18.29
N ALA A 170 4.25 -9.97 -19.61
CA ALA A 170 3.12 -10.58 -20.32
C ALA A 170 3.07 -12.10 -20.16
N PHE A 171 4.20 -12.80 -20.28
CA PHE A 171 4.27 -14.24 -20.05
C PHE A 171 3.92 -14.63 -18.61
N HIS A 172 4.30 -13.80 -17.63
CA HIS A 172 3.93 -14.03 -16.24
C HIS A 172 2.41 -13.97 -16.07
N VAL A 173 1.74 -13.01 -16.73
CA VAL A 173 0.28 -12.92 -16.72
C VAL A 173 -0.33 -14.13 -17.41
N ILE A 174 0.16 -14.55 -18.58
CA ILE A 174 -0.35 -15.73 -19.29
C ILE A 174 -0.18 -17.00 -18.45
N ARG A 175 0.99 -17.27 -17.86
CA ARG A 175 1.18 -18.50 -17.04
C ARG A 175 0.34 -18.49 -15.76
N THR A 176 0.00 -17.31 -15.25
CA THR A 176 -0.84 -17.15 -14.06
C THR A 176 -2.31 -17.36 -14.41
N CYS A 177 -2.78 -16.74 -15.49
CA CYS A 177 -4.16 -16.83 -15.93
C CYS A 177 -4.49 -18.12 -16.69
N HIS A 178 -3.51 -18.74 -17.33
CA HIS A 178 -3.66 -19.94 -18.16
C HIS A 178 -2.53 -20.94 -17.86
N PRO A 179 -2.53 -21.57 -16.67
CA PRO A 179 -1.42 -22.37 -16.18
C PRO A 179 -1.08 -23.58 -17.06
N GLN A 180 -1.99 -24.04 -17.92
CA GLN A 180 -1.75 -25.08 -18.90
C GLN A 180 -0.63 -24.73 -19.92
N TYR A 181 -0.30 -23.45 -20.10
CA TYR A 181 0.75 -22.99 -21.01
C TYR A 181 2.12 -22.77 -20.33
N ASN A 182 2.22 -22.97 -19.01
CA ASN A 182 3.40 -22.63 -18.22
C ASN A 182 4.68 -23.33 -18.71
N ASP A 183 4.62 -24.62 -19.00
CA ASP A 183 5.80 -25.38 -19.42
C ASP A 183 6.27 -24.99 -20.82
N TRP A 184 5.34 -24.64 -21.72
CA TRP A 184 5.68 -24.12 -23.04
C TRP A 184 6.40 -22.77 -22.94
N LEU A 185 5.87 -21.85 -22.13
CA LEU A 185 6.49 -20.55 -21.89
C LEU A 185 7.90 -20.68 -21.30
N LYS A 186 8.09 -21.57 -20.32
CA LYS A 186 9.42 -21.90 -19.78
C LYS A 186 10.33 -22.48 -20.87
N GLY A 187 9.82 -23.36 -21.72
CA GLY A 187 10.56 -23.93 -22.84
C GLY A 187 11.03 -22.89 -23.88
N ILE A 188 10.28 -21.81 -24.07
CA ILE A 188 10.70 -20.67 -24.91
C ILE A 188 11.80 -19.89 -24.20
N ILE A 189 11.59 -19.48 -22.95
CA ILE A 189 12.51 -18.62 -22.21
C ILE A 189 13.85 -19.31 -21.92
N THR A 190 13.87 -20.63 -21.72
CA THR A 190 15.12 -21.39 -21.52
C THR A 190 16.05 -21.35 -22.74
N LYS A 191 15.54 -21.01 -23.93
CA LYS A 191 16.37 -20.75 -25.13
C LYS A 191 17.00 -19.35 -25.13
N TRP A 192 16.48 -18.43 -24.32
CA TRP A 192 16.92 -17.05 -24.26
C TRP A 192 18.00 -16.87 -23.20
N GLN A 193 19.13 -16.29 -23.58
CA GLN A 193 20.23 -15.98 -22.68
C GLN A 193 19.96 -14.67 -21.92
N LEU A 194 18.88 -14.62 -21.14
CA LEU A 194 18.40 -13.41 -20.43
C LEU A 194 19.46 -12.71 -19.58
N ALA A 195 20.42 -13.45 -19.02
CA ALA A 195 21.54 -12.85 -18.28
C ALA A 195 22.39 -11.87 -19.13
N ARG A 196 22.35 -11.96 -20.47
CA ARG A 196 23.07 -11.05 -21.36
C ARG A 196 22.46 -9.65 -21.46
N SER A 197 21.19 -9.48 -21.10
CA SER A 197 20.57 -8.17 -21.00
C SER A 197 20.74 -7.52 -19.62
N LEU A 198 21.57 -8.12 -18.76
CA LEU A 198 21.90 -7.61 -17.44
C LEU A 198 23.40 -7.43 -17.29
N LYS A 199 23.81 -6.26 -16.80
CA LYS A 199 25.19 -5.99 -16.41
C LYS A 199 25.19 -5.06 -15.20
N ASP A 200 25.93 -5.44 -14.16
CA ASP A 200 26.05 -4.69 -12.91
C ASP A 200 24.68 -4.34 -12.29
N ASP A 201 23.72 -5.27 -12.37
CA ASP A 201 22.32 -5.14 -11.94
C ASP A 201 21.48 -4.07 -12.69
N GLN A 202 21.96 -3.59 -13.84
CA GLN A 202 21.24 -2.69 -14.74
C GLN A 202 20.82 -3.39 -16.03
N LEU A 203 19.85 -2.81 -16.75
CA LEU A 203 19.37 -3.32 -18.03
C LEU A 203 20.27 -2.85 -19.19
N TYR A 204 20.64 -3.78 -20.06
CA TYR A 204 21.48 -3.52 -21.24
C TYR A 204 20.88 -4.11 -22.52
N GLY A 205 20.61 -3.23 -23.47
CA GLY A 205 20.29 -3.58 -24.85
C GLY A 205 21.56 -3.83 -25.66
N ALA A 206 21.37 -4.22 -26.91
CA ALA A 206 22.45 -4.32 -27.90
C ALA A 206 22.12 -3.59 -29.19
N VAL A 207 23.16 -3.03 -29.81
CA VAL A 207 23.10 -2.44 -31.15
C VAL A 207 24.24 -2.97 -32.01
N VAL A 208 24.03 -3.01 -33.32
CA VAL A 208 25.08 -3.35 -34.29
C VAL A 208 25.72 -2.07 -34.82
N LEU A 209 27.02 -1.93 -34.61
CA LEU A 209 27.80 -0.80 -35.12
C LEU A 209 28.07 -0.93 -36.63
N PRO A 210 28.43 0.18 -37.33
CA PRO A 210 28.76 0.15 -38.75
C PRO A 210 29.92 -0.81 -39.12
N ASP A 211 30.83 -1.07 -38.19
CA ASP A 211 31.94 -2.03 -38.37
C ASP A 211 31.51 -3.50 -38.15
N GLY A 212 30.21 -3.74 -37.91
CA GLY A 212 29.65 -5.05 -37.67
C GLY A 212 29.82 -5.55 -36.24
N LYS A 213 30.38 -4.80 -35.29
CA LYS A 213 30.47 -5.26 -33.89
C LYS A 213 29.18 -5.05 -33.13
N THR A 214 28.89 -5.95 -32.19
CA THR A 214 27.79 -5.78 -31.23
C THR A 214 28.27 -4.91 -30.07
N LEU A 215 27.58 -3.80 -29.84
CA LEU A 215 27.80 -2.92 -28.69
C LEU A 215 26.65 -3.08 -27.70
N LEU A 216 26.98 -3.35 -26.43
CA LEU A 216 26.01 -3.29 -25.34
C LEU A 216 25.82 -1.85 -24.90
N VAL A 217 24.58 -1.43 -24.75
CA VAL A 217 24.19 -0.08 -24.33
C VAL A 217 23.30 -0.16 -23.11
N GLN A 218 23.56 0.66 -22.09
CA GLN A 218 22.65 0.73 -20.94
C GLN A 218 21.33 1.33 -21.41
N GLU A 219 20.23 0.61 -21.17
CA GLU A 219 18.92 0.91 -21.71
C GLU A 219 17.90 1.12 -20.58
N GLY A 220 16.96 2.04 -20.78
CA GLY A 220 15.99 2.42 -19.76
C GLY A 220 16.34 3.73 -19.08
N ARG A 221 15.29 4.48 -18.76
CA ARG A 221 15.29 5.70 -17.95
C ARG A 221 14.14 5.60 -16.96
N LEU A 222 14.17 6.47 -15.95
CA LEU A 222 13.17 6.55 -14.89
C LEU A 222 11.73 6.41 -15.44
N GLY A 223 11.01 5.43 -14.91
CA GLY A 223 9.71 4.94 -15.36
C GLY A 223 9.83 3.59 -16.06
N TYR A 224 10.48 3.56 -17.23
CA TYR A 224 10.56 2.34 -18.05
C TYR A 224 11.61 1.34 -17.56
N GLU A 225 12.72 1.82 -17.00
CA GLU A 225 13.77 0.92 -16.49
C GLU A 225 13.23 0.08 -15.34
N GLU A 226 12.51 0.69 -14.41
CA GLU A 226 11.92 0.03 -13.25
C GLU A 226 10.78 -0.91 -13.66
N TYR A 227 9.92 -0.48 -14.59
CA TYR A 227 8.85 -1.33 -15.14
C TYR A 227 9.43 -2.59 -15.79
N ALA A 228 10.40 -2.43 -16.70
CA ALA A 228 11.01 -3.55 -17.39
C ALA A 228 11.75 -4.47 -16.41
N ALA A 229 12.47 -3.91 -15.43
CA ALA A 229 13.19 -4.67 -14.41
C ALA A 229 12.26 -5.55 -13.56
N ARG A 230 11.04 -5.09 -13.23
CA ARG A 230 10.02 -5.95 -12.58
C ARG A 230 9.64 -7.15 -13.45
N GLY A 231 9.56 -6.99 -14.77
CA GLY A 231 9.41 -8.09 -15.71
C GLY A 231 10.49 -9.17 -15.54
N TYR A 232 11.75 -8.78 -15.34
CA TYR A 232 12.85 -9.70 -15.06
C TYR A 232 12.74 -10.37 -13.68
N GLU A 233 12.34 -9.63 -12.63
CA GLU A 233 12.17 -10.18 -11.28
C GLU A 233 11.16 -11.34 -11.24
N LEU A 234 10.09 -11.26 -12.03
CA LEU A 234 9.07 -12.33 -12.14
C LEU A 234 9.63 -13.68 -12.66
N TRP A 235 10.84 -13.65 -13.22
CA TRP A 235 11.56 -14.81 -13.73
C TRP A 235 12.87 -15.09 -12.98
N GLY A 236 13.05 -14.49 -11.80
CA GLY A 236 14.15 -14.80 -10.87
C GLY A 236 15.45 -14.06 -11.17
N PHE A 237 15.44 -13.09 -12.07
CA PHE A 237 16.60 -12.24 -12.34
C PHE A 237 16.61 -11.05 -11.39
N LYS A 238 17.80 -10.67 -10.92
CA LYS A 238 17.99 -9.51 -10.05
C LYS A 238 18.52 -8.34 -10.86
N ALA A 239 17.80 -7.21 -10.83
CA ALA A 239 18.19 -5.97 -11.47
C ALA A 239 18.04 -4.81 -10.48
N THR A 240 18.69 -4.94 -9.32
CA THR A 240 18.47 -4.05 -8.17
C THR A 240 18.81 -2.59 -8.47
N LYS A 241 19.80 -2.33 -9.34
CA LYS A 241 20.14 -0.97 -9.78
C LYS A 241 19.16 -0.45 -10.84
N ALA A 242 18.66 -1.29 -11.73
CA ALA A 242 17.61 -0.91 -12.67
C ALA A 242 16.29 -0.56 -11.97
N LEU A 243 16.02 -1.19 -10.82
CA LEU A 243 14.87 -0.86 -9.99
C LEU A 243 15.10 0.42 -9.16
N ALA A 244 16.36 0.74 -8.86
CA ALA A 244 16.69 1.97 -8.15
C ALA A 244 16.41 3.17 -9.06
N LEU A 245 15.78 4.19 -8.49
CA LEU A 245 15.49 5.44 -9.19
C LEU A 245 16.76 6.23 -9.59
N GLU A 246 17.88 5.95 -8.93
CA GLU A 246 19.12 6.70 -9.14
C GLU A 246 19.82 6.29 -10.45
N PRO A 247 20.38 7.24 -11.21
CA PRO A 247 20.54 8.63 -10.83
C PRO A 247 19.35 9.51 -11.25
N PHE A 248 18.75 10.27 -10.31
CA PHE A 248 17.67 11.21 -10.64
C PHE A 248 17.75 12.54 -9.89
N LYS A 249 16.97 13.51 -10.35
CA LYS A 249 16.72 14.77 -9.65
C LYS A 249 15.26 15.19 -9.81
N PHE A 250 14.79 16.08 -8.94
CA PHE A 250 13.50 16.72 -9.16
C PHE A 250 13.65 17.97 -10.02
N VAL A 251 12.79 18.10 -11.02
CA VAL A 251 12.60 19.31 -11.81
C VAL A 251 11.19 19.81 -11.60
N GLU A 252 11.03 21.12 -11.43
CA GLU A 252 9.70 21.72 -11.33
C GLU A 252 9.10 21.91 -12.73
N VAL A 253 7.92 21.33 -12.97
CA VAL A 253 7.11 21.53 -14.18
C VAL A 253 5.71 21.94 -13.74
N ASN A 254 5.27 23.14 -14.14
CA ASN A 254 3.98 23.72 -13.75
C ASN A 254 3.73 23.70 -12.22
N GLY A 255 4.77 23.97 -11.42
CA GLY A 255 4.70 23.98 -9.96
C GLY A 255 4.60 22.60 -9.31
N VAL A 256 4.87 21.53 -10.07
CA VAL A 256 4.91 20.13 -9.58
C VAL A 256 6.34 19.62 -9.69
N LYS A 257 6.83 18.94 -8.66
CA LYS A 257 8.15 18.30 -8.68
C LYS A 257 8.06 16.98 -9.44
N ILE A 258 8.66 16.94 -10.62
CA ILE A 258 8.74 15.77 -11.48
C ILE A 258 10.12 15.10 -11.30
N PRO A 259 10.19 13.82 -10.96
CA PRO A 259 11.45 13.10 -10.97
C PRO A 259 11.93 12.91 -12.40
N VAL A 260 13.18 13.27 -12.67
CA VAL A 260 13.81 13.14 -13.99
C VAL A 260 15.14 12.42 -13.84
N ASP A 261 15.38 11.47 -14.72
CA ASP A 261 16.67 10.78 -14.82
C ASP A 261 17.77 11.78 -15.19
N THR A 262 18.93 11.74 -14.52
CA THR A 262 20.02 12.67 -14.85
C THR A 262 20.83 12.25 -16.07
N ARG A 263 20.64 11.03 -16.60
CA ARG A 263 21.29 10.53 -17.83
C ARG A 263 20.60 11.10 -19.07
N ASP A 264 20.97 12.34 -19.42
CA ASP A 264 20.44 13.05 -20.58
C ASP A 264 21.10 12.61 -21.91
N TYR A 265 20.54 13.10 -23.01
CA TYR A 265 21.02 12.81 -24.35
C TYR A 265 22.48 13.23 -24.57
N GLN A 266 22.88 14.38 -24.02
CA GLN A 266 24.22 14.93 -24.20
C GLN A 266 25.30 14.07 -23.54
N SER A 267 24.99 13.49 -22.38
CA SER A 267 25.92 12.64 -21.64
C SER A 267 25.90 11.17 -22.08
N THR A 268 24.77 10.68 -22.61
CA THR A 268 24.57 9.24 -22.83
C THR A 268 24.11 8.84 -24.24
N ASN A 269 23.84 9.81 -25.11
CA ASN A 269 23.24 9.60 -26.43
C ASN A 269 21.87 8.87 -26.38
N ALA A 270 21.16 9.01 -25.26
CA ALA A 270 19.79 8.53 -25.07
C ALA A 270 19.02 9.53 -24.19
N ASN A 271 17.78 9.81 -24.58
CA ASN A 271 16.96 10.84 -23.94
C ASN A 271 16.36 10.35 -22.62
N ASN A 272 16.14 11.27 -21.68
CA ASN A 272 15.52 11.03 -20.37
C ASN A 272 14.03 11.40 -20.35
N TYR A 273 13.24 10.76 -21.21
CA TYR A 273 11.81 11.05 -21.33
C TYR A 273 11.05 10.78 -20.04
N VAL A 274 10.23 11.76 -19.62
CA VAL A 274 9.16 11.53 -18.64
C VAL A 274 7.83 11.49 -19.39
N VAL A 275 7.26 10.29 -19.53
CA VAL A 275 6.00 10.02 -20.25
C VAL A 275 4.99 9.32 -19.35
N SER A 276 3.72 9.26 -19.77
CA SER A 276 2.65 8.65 -18.97
C SER A 276 2.64 7.12 -19.00
N GLU A 277 2.98 6.49 -20.13
CA GLU A 277 2.77 5.06 -20.36
C GLU A 277 3.46 4.17 -19.32
N SER A 278 4.72 4.43 -18.98
CA SER A 278 5.46 3.61 -18.01
C SER A 278 4.78 3.57 -16.63
N TYR A 279 4.26 4.70 -16.14
CA TYR A 279 3.52 4.77 -14.89
C TYR A 279 2.13 4.13 -14.98
N ILE A 280 1.46 4.27 -16.14
CA ILE A 280 0.16 3.66 -16.37
C ILE A 280 0.31 2.14 -16.39
N LEU A 281 1.24 1.60 -17.18
CA LEU A 281 1.55 0.17 -17.23
C LEU A 281 1.88 -0.36 -15.83
N ASP A 282 2.73 0.34 -15.08
CA ASP A 282 3.04 -0.06 -13.72
C ASP A 282 1.79 -0.11 -12.82
N GLY A 283 0.90 0.88 -12.92
CA GLY A 283 -0.34 0.90 -12.14
C GLY A 283 -1.34 -0.17 -12.53
N ILE A 284 -1.46 -0.45 -13.82
CA ILE A 284 -2.37 -1.46 -14.35
C ILE A 284 -1.85 -2.87 -14.04
N GLU A 285 -0.56 -3.12 -14.18
CA GLU A 285 0.02 -4.45 -14.02
C GLU A 285 0.46 -4.76 -12.60
N PHE A 286 1.19 -3.84 -11.98
CA PHE A 286 1.89 -4.04 -10.71
C PHE A 286 1.25 -3.28 -9.53
N GLY A 287 0.47 -2.24 -9.80
CA GLY A 287 -0.34 -1.53 -8.81
C GLY A 287 0.25 -0.23 -8.25
N LEU A 288 1.32 0.31 -8.83
CA LEU A 288 2.03 1.52 -8.36
C LEU A 288 2.39 1.44 -6.86
N GLU A 289 3.38 0.61 -6.53
CA GLU A 289 3.85 0.49 -5.15
C GLU A 289 4.75 1.67 -4.73
N GLY A 290 4.67 2.05 -3.46
CA GLY A 290 5.55 3.04 -2.85
C GLY A 290 5.52 4.42 -3.53
N TYR A 291 6.71 4.94 -3.85
CA TYR A 291 6.92 6.27 -4.42
C TYR A 291 6.41 6.42 -5.86
N LEU A 292 6.29 5.32 -6.62
CA LEU A 292 5.79 5.38 -8.00
C LEU A 292 4.36 5.89 -8.06
N LYS A 293 3.57 5.62 -7.03
CA LYS A 293 2.21 6.18 -6.89
C LYS A 293 2.21 7.70 -6.82
N GLU A 294 3.14 8.28 -6.05
CA GLU A 294 3.30 9.73 -5.96
C GLU A 294 3.80 10.31 -7.28
N TYR A 295 4.78 9.65 -7.91
CA TYR A 295 5.36 10.12 -9.16
C TYR A 295 4.36 10.08 -10.32
N ALA A 296 3.58 9.01 -10.42
CA ALA A 296 2.45 8.91 -11.35
C ALA A 296 1.42 10.02 -11.11
N ALA A 297 1.07 10.28 -9.84
CA ALA A 297 0.15 11.36 -9.49
C ALA A 297 0.73 12.75 -9.84
N ASN A 298 2.04 12.97 -9.66
CA ASN A 298 2.72 14.20 -10.03
C ASN A 298 2.78 14.40 -11.55
N VAL A 299 3.00 13.33 -12.32
CA VAL A 299 2.94 13.37 -13.79
C VAL A 299 1.53 13.75 -14.27
N LEU A 300 0.47 13.18 -13.68
CA LEU A 300 -0.91 13.58 -13.98
C LEU A 300 -1.21 15.02 -13.54
N GLU A 301 -0.76 15.42 -12.34
CA GLU A 301 -1.00 16.76 -11.81
C GLU A 301 -0.27 17.85 -12.62
N ALA A 302 0.94 17.60 -13.12
CA ALA A 302 1.65 18.54 -14.00
C ALA A 302 0.85 18.80 -15.28
N GLN A 303 0.25 17.76 -15.86
CA GLN A 303 -0.60 17.87 -17.06
C GLN A 303 -1.89 18.63 -16.77
N LYS A 304 -2.53 18.34 -15.62
CA LYS A 304 -3.69 19.09 -15.13
C LYS A 304 -3.37 20.57 -14.95
N ARG A 305 -2.23 20.92 -14.32
CA ARG A 305 -1.83 22.31 -14.11
C ARG A 305 -1.45 23.03 -15.39
N ARG A 306 -0.87 22.32 -16.37
CA ARG A 306 -0.70 22.87 -17.72
C ARG A 306 -2.06 23.27 -18.27
N PHE A 307 -3.05 22.39 -18.22
CA PHE A 307 -4.41 22.71 -18.65
C PHE A 307 -5.04 23.88 -17.88
N GLU A 308 -4.92 23.94 -16.56
CA GLU A 308 -5.45 25.05 -15.76
C GLU A 308 -4.80 26.39 -16.14
N SER A 309 -3.50 26.37 -16.46
CA SER A 309 -2.76 27.59 -16.84
C SER A 309 -2.94 28.01 -18.30
N THR A 310 -3.14 27.08 -19.24
CA THR A 310 -3.14 27.38 -20.68
C THR A 310 -4.44 27.03 -21.40
N GLY A 311 -5.37 26.32 -20.76
CA GLY A 311 -6.56 25.74 -21.38
C GLY A 311 -6.29 24.55 -22.31
N GLN A 312 -5.03 24.10 -22.46
CA GLN A 312 -4.68 22.99 -23.35
C GLN A 312 -4.81 21.64 -22.62
N LEU A 313 -5.73 20.79 -23.07
CA LEU A 313 -5.82 19.41 -22.58
C LEU A 313 -4.51 18.68 -22.93
N THR A 314 -4.03 17.84 -22.01
CA THR A 314 -2.71 17.23 -22.09
C THR A 314 -2.75 15.82 -21.50
N ALA A 315 -2.40 14.83 -22.31
CA ALA A 315 -2.15 13.46 -21.90
C ALA A 315 -0.98 12.95 -22.76
N VAL A 316 0.25 13.14 -22.28
CA VAL A 316 1.46 12.94 -23.08
C VAL A 316 1.98 11.51 -22.98
N SER A 317 2.33 10.94 -24.12
CA SER A 317 3.14 9.72 -24.24
C SER A 317 3.93 9.76 -25.54
N GLU A 318 4.77 8.75 -25.72
CA GLU A 318 5.31 8.34 -26.99
C GLU A 318 4.24 7.69 -27.87
N ASP A 319 4.09 8.18 -29.10
CA ASP A 319 3.07 7.71 -30.04
C ASP A 319 3.62 7.65 -31.46
N ASN A 320 3.17 6.66 -32.21
CA ASN A 320 3.25 6.72 -33.66
C ASN A 320 2.36 7.86 -34.18
N ILE A 321 2.82 8.53 -35.23
CA ILE A 321 2.07 9.59 -35.91
C ILE A 321 1.82 9.22 -37.37
N ASP A 322 0.75 9.73 -37.95
CA ASP A 322 0.26 9.43 -39.31
C ASP A 322 1.02 10.15 -40.44
N GLN A 323 2.15 10.77 -40.12
CA GLN A 323 3.00 11.53 -41.04
C GLN A 323 4.45 11.52 -40.55
N PRO A 324 5.45 11.81 -41.40
CA PRO A 324 6.86 11.91 -40.97
C PRO A 324 7.02 12.86 -39.77
N PRO A 325 7.84 12.50 -38.74
CA PRO A 325 8.76 11.36 -38.66
C PRO A 325 8.16 10.01 -38.24
N TYR A 326 6.83 9.84 -38.24
CA TYR A 326 6.09 8.61 -37.93
C TYR A 326 6.13 8.12 -36.46
N PHE A 327 6.99 8.72 -35.62
CA PHE A 327 7.02 8.48 -34.18
C PHE A 327 7.53 9.72 -33.44
N ILE A 328 6.89 10.07 -32.33
CA ILE A 328 7.25 11.23 -31.49
C ILE A 328 7.10 10.86 -30.02
N TYR A 329 8.05 11.29 -29.20
CA TYR A 329 7.93 11.31 -27.74
C TYR A 329 7.32 12.64 -27.29
N ASN A 330 6.04 12.65 -26.94
CA ASN A 330 5.45 13.76 -26.20
C ASN A 330 5.68 13.53 -24.71
N THR A 331 6.35 14.47 -24.05
CA THR A 331 6.84 14.29 -22.68
C THR A 331 6.32 15.37 -21.74
N VAL A 332 6.31 15.08 -20.43
CA VAL A 332 6.24 16.12 -19.40
C VAL A 332 7.57 16.86 -19.34
N TYR A 333 8.67 16.13 -19.50
CA TYR A 333 10.03 16.65 -19.50
C TYR A 333 10.95 15.74 -20.33
N SER A 334 11.90 16.34 -21.05
CA SER A 334 13.07 15.66 -21.60
C SER A 334 14.22 16.64 -21.81
N ASN A 335 15.44 16.22 -21.50
CA ASN A 335 16.71 16.89 -21.79
C ASN A 335 16.73 18.40 -21.47
N GLY A 336 16.23 18.80 -20.29
CA GLY A 336 16.19 20.20 -19.88
C GLY A 336 14.92 20.96 -20.30
N VAL A 337 14.05 20.37 -21.11
CA VAL A 337 12.88 21.03 -21.69
C VAL A 337 11.58 20.41 -21.17
N ALA A 338 10.76 21.23 -20.52
CA ALA A 338 9.40 20.84 -20.16
C ALA A 338 8.50 20.78 -21.42
N TRP A 339 7.58 19.81 -21.46
CA TRP A 339 6.63 19.63 -22.56
C TRP A 339 7.28 19.42 -23.93
N ALA A 340 8.46 18.78 -23.95
CA ALA A 340 9.19 18.50 -25.18
C ALA A 340 8.43 17.46 -26.02
N ALA A 341 8.35 17.73 -27.33
CA ALA A 341 7.94 16.77 -28.34
C ALA A 341 9.13 16.54 -29.26
N ILE A 342 9.77 15.37 -29.14
CA ILE A 342 11.05 15.10 -29.79
C ILE A 342 11.09 13.72 -30.44
N THR A 343 12.01 13.53 -31.39
CA THR A 343 12.39 12.21 -31.93
C THR A 343 13.42 11.53 -31.04
N GLU A 344 13.74 10.26 -31.34
CA GLU A 344 14.83 9.52 -30.69
C GLU A 344 16.20 10.23 -30.80
N ASN A 345 16.41 11.00 -31.86
CA ASN A 345 17.63 11.78 -32.08
C ASN A 345 17.62 13.15 -31.34
N ASN A 346 16.68 13.35 -30.41
CA ASN A 346 16.48 14.60 -29.67
C ASN A 346 16.13 15.81 -30.56
N GLU A 347 15.51 15.58 -31.72
CA GLU A 347 15.09 16.65 -32.63
C GLU A 347 13.68 17.15 -32.27
N PRO A 348 13.45 18.46 -32.11
CA PRO A 348 12.16 18.99 -31.68
C PRO A 348 11.11 19.09 -32.80
N TYR A 349 9.92 18.57 -32.52
CA TYR A 349 8.72 18.65 -33.37
C TYR A 349 7.49 19.09 -32.56
N PRO A 350 7.48 20.31 -31.98
CA PRO A 350 6.41 20.80 -31.12
C PRO A 350 5.02 20.83 -31.77
N GLN A 351 4.95 20.92 -33.10
CA GLN A 351 3.71 20.89 -33.89
C GLN A 351 3.03 19.51 -33.88
N PHE A 352 3.75 18.45 -33.49
CA PHE A 352 3.22 17.09 -33.37
C PHE A 352 2.85 16.69 -31.94
N ARG A 353 2.83 17.66 -31.02
CA ARG A 353 2.22 17.46 -29.70
C ARG A 353 0.80 16.94 -29.85
N ASN A 354 0.48 15.88 -29.14
CA ASN A 354 -0.84 15.28 -29.17
C ASN A 354 -1.31 14.89 -27.76
N ILE A 355 -2.63 14.71 -27.64
CA ILE A 355 -3.28 14.04 -26.51
C ILE A 355 -3.33 12.57 -26.88
N SER A 356 -2.51 11.75 -26.21
CA SER A 356 -2.41 10.31 -26.45
C SER A 356 -3.67 9.60 -25.96
N THR A 357 -4.30 8.80 -26.83
CA THR A 357 -5.53 8.06 -26.51
C THR A 357 -5.27 7.05 -25.39
N LYS A 358 -4.17 6.28 -25.49
CA LYS A 358 -3.80 5.27 -24.50
C LYS A 358 -3.49 5.88 -23.13
N ALA A 359 -2.82 7.04 -23.10
CA ALA A 359 -2.52 7.72 -21.85
C ALA A 359 -3.80 8.27 -21.18
N ALA A 360 -4.71 8.85 -21.95
CA ALA A 360 -5.98 9.38 -21.43
C ALA A 360 -6.90 8.26 -20.90
N PHE A 361 -6.99 7.11 -21.58
CA PHE A 361 -7.64 5.91 -21.04
C PHE A 361 -6.96 5.47 -19.74
N GLY A 362 -5.63 5.38 -19.73
CA GLY A 362 -4.87 4.97 -18.54
C GLY A 362 -5.15 5.85 -17.33
N TRP A 363 -5.03 7.17 -17.48
CA TRP A 363 -5.32 8.12 -16.40
C TRP A 363 -6.77 8.03 -15.93
N ARG A 364 -7.74 7.87 -16.83
CA ARG A 364 -9.15 7.74 -16.49
C ARG A 364 -9.45 6.55 -15.59
N TYR A 365 -8.84 5.41 -15.87
CA TYR A 365 -9.14 4.16 -15.16
C TYR A 365 -8.23 3.95 -13.96
N LEU A 366 -7.04 4.53 -13.95
CA LEU A 366 -6.13 4.51 -12.81
C LEU A 366 -6.55 5.52 -11.72
N TYR A 367 -7.10 6.67 -12.11
CA TYR A 367 -7.61 7.71 -11.20
C TYR A 367 -9.08 8.07 -11.51
N PRO A 368 -10.03 7.16 -11.24
CA PRO A 368 -11.42 7.30 -11.68
C PRO A 368 -12.16 8.52 -11.09
N ASP A 369 -11.73 9.01 -9.93
CA ASP A 369 -12.33 10.17 -9.25
C ASP A 369 -11.66 11.50 -9.66
N ASN A 370 -10.65 11.48 -10.54
CA ASN A 370 -9.96 12.68 -10.98
C ASN A 370 -10.69 13.36 -12.14
N ALA A 371 -11.24 14.55 -11.88
CA ALA A 371 -12.00 15.33 -12.86
C ALA A 371 -11.19 15.72 -14.11
N TYR A 372 -9.88 15.91 -14.01
CA TYR A 372 -9.03 16.18 -15.17
C TYR A 372 -8.80 14.92 -16.01
N ALA A 373 -8.57 13.78 -15.37
CA ALA A 373 -8.47 12.49 -16.06
C ALA A 373 -9.75 12.18 -16.86
N GLN A 374 -10.92 12.47 -16.29
CA GLN A 374 -12.20 12.40 -17.01
C GLN A 374 -12.23 13.34 -18.23
N LYS A 375 -11.81 14.60 -18.09
CA LYS A 375 -11.78 15.57 -19.20
C LYS A 375 -10.90 15.13 -20.37
N VAL A 376 -9.69 14.64 -20.11
CA VAL A 376 -8.80 14.19 -21.20
C VAL A 376 -9.32 12.91 -21.86
N PHE A 377 -9.96 12.02 -21.09
CA PHE A 377 -10.64 10.85 -21.62
C PHE A 377 -11.83 11.20 -22.52
N ASP A 378 -12.68 12.13 -22.09
CA ASP A 378 -13.84 12.58 -22.89
C ASP A 378 -13.41 13.17 -24.24
N ALA A 379 -12.22 13.74 -24.33
CA ALA A 379 -11.67 14.27 -25.58
C ALA A 379 -11.25 13.18 -26.58
N VAL A 380 -11.01 11.94 -26.13
CA VAL A 380 -10.44 10.87 -26.97
C VAL A 380 -11.24 9.58 -27.02
N LYS A 381 -12.21 9.38 -26.12
CA LYS A 381 -12.97 8.11 -25.99
C LYS A 381 -13.70 7.66 -27.25
N ASP A 382 -13.96 8.59 -28.17
CA ASP A 382 -14.60 8.33 -29.45
C ASP A 382 -13.65 8.37 -30.66
N LEU A 383 -12.33 8.56 -30.46
CA LEU A 383 -11.30 8.59 -31.53
C LEU A 383 -11.02 7.20 -32.09
N ARG A 384 -11.98 6.68 -32.84
CA ARG A 384 -11.93 5.39 -33.51
C ARG A 384 -11.99 5.56 -35.02
N ASP A 385 -11.37 4.63 -35.74
CA ASP A 385 -11.54 4.53 -37.17
C ASP A 385 -12.99 4.15 -37.50
N PRO A 386 -13.74 4.98 -38.27
CA PRO A 386 -15.11 4.67 -38.66
C PRO A 386 -15.25 3.38 -39.47
N ASN A 387 -14.17 2.89 -40.09
CA ASN A 387 -14.16 1.63 -40.84
C ASN A 387 -13.83 0.40 -39.98
N GLY A 388 -13.73 0.57 -38.65
CA GLY A 388 -13.43 -0.53 -37.74
C GLY A 388 -11.93 -0.89 -37.68
N GLY A 389 -11.01 0.04 -37.95
CA GLY A 389 -9.58 -0.18 -37.82
C GLY A 389 -9.05 -0.21 -36.37
N GLY A 390 -9.83 0.29 -35.40
CA GLY A 390 -9.46 0.40 -33.99
C GLY A 390 -9.43 1.84 -33.49
N PHE A 391 -8.80 2.07 -32.33
CA PHE A 391 -8.55 3.41 -31.82
C PHE A 391 -7.35 4.05 -32.51
N TYR A 392 -7.52 5.33 -32.84
CA TYR A 392 -6.45 6.22 -33.28
C TYR A 392 -5.51 6.56 -32.12
N ALA A 393 -4.23 6.79 -32.44
CA ALA A 393 -3.19 7.02 -31.45
C ALA A 393 -3.44 8.28 -30.58
N GLY A 394 -4.05 9.33 -31.12
CA GLY A 394 -4.36 10.53 -30.33
C GLY A 394 -5.00 11.67 -31.11
N LEU A 395 -4.97 12.86 -30.50
CA LEU A 395 -5.47 14.12 -31.07
C LEU A 395 -4.37 15.18 -31.06
N TYR A 396 -3.98 15.72 -32.22
CA TYR A 396 -2.96 16.78 -32.25
C TYR A 396 -3.42 18.04 -31.51
N GLU A 397 -2.56 18.59 -30.65
CA GLU A 397 -2.88 19.76 -29.83
C GLU A 397 -3.11 21.01 -30.71
N GLU A 398 -2.29 21.23 -31.72
CA GLU A 398 -2.36 22.44 -32.57
C GLU A 398 -3.52 22.38 -33.57
N THR A 399 -3.60 21.31 -34.35
CA THR A 399 -4.57 21.21 -35.45
C THR A 399 -5.94 20.71 -35.01
N LYS A 400 -6.04 20.12 -33.81
CA LYS A 400 -7.23 19.40 -33.31
C LYS A 400 -7.70 18.28 -34.25
N LYS A 401 -6.85 17.83 -35.17
CA LYS A 401 -7.13 16.69 -36.04
C LYS A 401 -6.71 15.39 -35.36
N PRO A 402 -7.44 14.28 -35.57
CA PRO A 402 -6.98 12.97 -35.11
C PRO A 402 -5.62 12.63 -35.71
N ASN A 403 -4.71 12.14 -34.88
CA ASN A 403 -3.55 11.38 -35.33
C ASN A 403 -4.05 9.98 -35.70
N LYS A 404 -4.23 9.72 -36.98
CA LYS A 404 -4.90 8.51 -37.48
C LYS A 404 -4.03 7.25 -37.46
N SER A 405 -2.86 7.30 -36.84
CA SER A 405 -2.03 6.10 -36.67
C SER A 405 -2.80 5.03 -35.88
N LEU A 406 -2.80 3.82 -36.40
CA LEU A 406 -3.40 2.63 -35.79
C LEU A 406 -2.28 1.70 -35.36
N THR A 407 -2.20 1.40 -34.06
CA THR A 407 -1.09 0.61 -33.51
C THR A 407 -1.54 -0.44 -32.51
N GLY A 408 -0.74 -1.50 -32.41
CA GLY A 408 -0.90 -2.55 -31.41
C GLY A 408 -0.64 -2.05 -29.99
N ASN A 409 0.27 -1.09 -29.82
CA ASN A 409 0.53 -0.46 -28.53
C ASN A 409 -0.73 0.27 -28.01
N THR A 410 -1.33 1.18 -28.77
CA THR A 410 -2.52 1.94 -28.33
C THR A 410 -3.69 1.01 -28.05
N ASN A 411 -4.01 0.12 -28.97
CA ASN A 411 -5.17 -0.75 -28.85
C ASN A 411 -4.97 -1.87 -27.81
N GLY A 412 -3.74 -2.36 -27.66
CA GLY A 412 -3.39 -3.36 -26.64
C GLY A 412 -3.47 -2.81 -25.24
N LEU A 413 -2.95 -1.59 -25.02
CA LEU A 413 -3.02 -0.96 -23.71
C LEU A 413 -4.47 -0.65 -23.31
N ILE A 414 -5.30 -0.18 -24.24
CA ILE A 414 -6.75 0.03 -23.98
C ILE A 414 -7.42 -1.29 -23.57
N MET A 415 -7.14 -2.40 -24.25
CA MET A 415 -7.68 -3.71 -23.89
C MET A 415 -7.27 -4.12 -22.47
N GLU A 416 -6.00 -3.92 -22.12
CA GLU A 416 -5.45 -4.23 -20.81
C GLU A 416 -6.06 -3.37 -19.70
N ILE A 417 -6.19 -2.05 -19.92
CA ILE A 417 -6.82 -1.10 -19.00
C ILE A 417 -8.29 -1.47 -18.74
N LEU A 418 -9.04 -1.82 -19.78
CA LEU A 418 -10.44 -2.22 -19.65
C LEU A 418 -10.56 -3.55 -18.88
N TYR A 419 -9.63 -4.48 -19.08
CA TYR A 419 -9.58 -5.70 -18.28
C TYR A 419 -9.26 -5.43 -16.81
N TYR A 420 -8.27 -4.58 -16.52
CA TYR A 420 -7.99 -4.09 -15.16
C TYR A 420 -9.23 -3.49 -14.50
N LYS A 421 -9.96 -2.63 -15.22
CA LYS A 421 -11.23 -2.07 -14.74
C LYS A 421 -12.26 -3.16 -14.49
N ALA A 422 -12.42 -4.11 -15.41
CA ALA A 422 -13.39 -5.19 -15.31
C ALA A 422 -13.19 -6.05 -14.06
N ARG A 423 -11.93 -6.19 -13.62
CA ARG A 423 -11.53 -6.88 -12.38
C ARG A 423 -11.69 -6.04 -11.10
N GLY A 424 -12.36 -4.88 -11.19
CA GLY A 424 -12.56 -3.98 -10.05
C GLY A 424 -11.33 -3.11 -9.73
N ASN A 425 -10.63 -2.64 -10.76
CA ASN A 425 -9.42 -1.84 -10.65
C ASN A 425 -8.31 -2.56 -9.85
N ARG A 426 -8.10 -3.85 -10.18
CA ARG A 426 -7.12 -4.71 -9.50
C ARG A 426 -5.93 -4.98 -10.42
N PRO A 427 -4.69 -4.81 -9.94
CA PRO A 427 -3.48 -5.08 -10.73
C PRO A 427 -3.47 -6.48 -11.33
N LEU A 428 -2.90 -6.62 -12.53
CA LEU A 428 -2.85 -7.89 -13.26
C LEU A 428 -1.88 -8.90 -12.62
N ILE A 429 -0.86 -8.41 -11.92
CA ILE A 429 0.18 -9.18 -11.24
C ILE A 429 0.07 -8.90 -9.73
N GLY A 430 0.03 -9.95 -8.91
CA GLY A 430 -0.11 -9.81 -7.45
C GLY A 430 1.16 -9.32 -6.77
N SER A 431 1.03 -8.48 -5.74
CA SER A 431 2.13 -7.87 -4.95
C SER A 431 2.94 -8.85 -4.08
N SER A 432 2.68 -10.16 -4.17
CA SER A 432 3.40 -11.17 -3.40
C SER A 432 4.82 -11.38 -3.96
N GLY A 433 5.81 -10.71 -3.37
CA GLY A 433 7.23 -11.02 -3.53
C GLY A 433 8.03 -10.11 -4.48
N MET A 434 7.50 -8.95 -4.88
CA MET A 434 8.27 -7.97 -5.67
C MET A 434 9.01 -6.97 -4.78
N SER A 435 10.22 -6.61 -5.21
CA SER A 435 11.08 -5.69 -4.46
C SER A 435 10.61 -4.25 -4.69
N SER A 436 10.28 -3.51 -3.62
CA SER A 436 10.16 -2.05 -3.72
C SER A 436 11.57 -1.43 -3.73
N ALA A 437 11.86 -0.52 -4.65
CA ALA A 437 13.16 0.11 -4.64
C ALA A 437 13.32 1.05 -3.43
N GLN A 438 14.56 1.24 -3.01
CA GLN A 438 14.86 2.09 -1.86
C GLN A 438 14.73 3.58 -2.24
N MET A 439 14.11 4.37 -1.37
CA MET A 439 14.21 5.83 -1.44
C MET A 439 15.67 6.24 -1.27
N PRO A 440 16.26 7.01 -2.18
CA PRO A 440 17.60 7.52 -1.98
C PRO A 440 17.62 8.64 -0.94
N SER A 441 18.70 8.64 -0.16
CA SER A 441 19.03 9.66 0.82
C SER A 441 19.33 10.98 0.14
N GLY A 442 18.37 11.90 0.12
CA GLY A 442 18.58 13.26 -0.40
C GLY A 442 19.50 14.06 0.50
N ASN A 443 20.75 14.27 0.08
CA ASN A 443 21.61 15.34 0.57
C ASN A 443 21.93 16.28 -0.60
N SER A 444 21.43 17.50 -0.54
CA SER A 444 21.90 18.59 -1.39
C SER A 444 22.53 19.68 -0.52
N THR A 445 23.82 19.94 -0.73
CA THR A 445 24.35 21.29 -0.96
C THR A 445 25.84 21.22 -1.33
N SER A 446 26.18 22.04 -2.31
CA SER A 446 27.51 22.30 -2.89
C SER A 446 28.46 23.02 -1.95
N THR A 447 29.75 22.66 -1.93
CA THR A 447 30.90 23.57 -2.07
C THR A 447 32.22 22.80 -2.24
N SER A 448 33.19 23.50 -2.81
CA SER A 448 34.38 23.08 -3.56
C SER A 448 35.61 22.60 -2.78
N SER A 449 36.46 21.86 -3.51
CA SER A 449 37.94 21.72 -3.45
C SER A 449 38.55 20.39 -2.94
N THR A 450 39.25 19.72 -3.86
CA THR A 450 40.20 18.59 -3.73
C THR A 450 41.61 19.11 -3.37
N PRO A 451 42.66 18.29 -3.04
CA PRO A 451 42.75 16.82 -3.04
C PRO A 451 43.56 16.11 -1.90
N SER A 452 43.41 14.77 -1.89
CA SER A 452 44.42 13.72 -1.60
C SER A 452 44.56 13.02 -0.22
N ALA A 453 44.47 11.68 -0.32
CA ALA A 453 45.24 10.61 0.34
C ALA A 453 44.88 10.10 1.75
N ASN A 454 44.06 9.04 1.82
CA ASN A 454 44.43 7.63 2.15
C ASN A 454 43.24 6.85 2.77
N PRO A 455 43.10 5.54 2.49
CA PRO A 455 41.90 4.78 2.80
C PRO A 455 41.92 4.28 4.25
N VAL A 456 40.96 4.74 5.07
CA VAL A 456 40.57 4.03 6.29
C VAL A 456 39.38 3.15 5.92
N THR A 457 39.58 1.85 6.06
CA THR A 457 38.58 0.78 5.96
C THR A 457 37.37 1.08 6.85
N ALA A 458 36.31 1.60 6.26
CA ALA A 458 35.01 1.70 6.90
C ALA A 458 34.20 0.44 6.59
N ASN A 459 34.02 -0.38 7.62
CA ASN A 459 33.09 -1.50 7.63
C ASN A 459 31.74 -1.09 7.02
N THR A 460 31.36 -1.81 5.97
CA THR A 460 29.98 -1.91 5.49
C THR A 460 29.09 -2.34 6.66
N ASN A 461 28.23 -1.46 7.16
CA ASN A 461 27.20 -1.87 8.11
C ASN A 461 26.17 -2.76 7.37
N PRO A 462 25.77 -3.91 7.95
CA PRO A 462 24.85 -4.83 7.31
C PRO A 462 23.44 -4.23 7.25
N GLN A 463 22.75 -4.36 6.11
CA GLN A 463 21.28 -4.28 6.12
C GLN A 463 20.76 -5.35 7.08
N SER A 464 20.15 -4.94 8.19
CA SER A 464 19.61 -5.87 9.18
C SER A 464 18.58 -6.79 8.51
N PRO A 465 18.69 -8.12 8.68
CA PRO A 465 17.80 -9.07 8.03
C PRO A 465 16.35 -8.88 8.51
N LEU A 466 15.40 -9.09 7.60
CA LEU A 466 13.97 -9.16 7.93
C LEU A 466 13.75 -10.25 9.00
N VAL A 467 13.05 -9.89 10.08
CA VAL A 467 12.77 -10.83 11.17
C VAL A 467 11.45 -11.54 10.87
N ILE A 468 11.48 -12.87 10.95
CA ILE A 468 10.28 -13.69 10.89
C ILE A 468 9.95 -14.13 12.32
N VAL A 469 8.83 -13.64 12.84
CA VAL A 469 8.26 -14.09 14.10
C VAL A 469 7.25 -15.18 13.76
N LYS A 470 7.25 -16.28 14.51
CA LYS A 470 6.21 -17.30 14.37
C LYS A 470 5.03 -16.97 15.29
N PRO A 471 3.78 -17.25 14.88
CA PRO A 471 2.67 -17.17 15.80
C PRO A 471 2.89 -18.16 16.95
N ILE A 472 2.43 -17.80 18.16
CA ILE A 472 2.42 -18.74 19.27
C ILE A 472 1.62 -20.00 18.88
N PRO A 473 1.88 -21.16 19.53
CA PRO A 473 1.13 -22.38 19.27
C PRO A 473 -0.39 -22.14 19.32
N PRO A 474 -1.18 -22.80 18.46
CA PRO A 474 -2.63 -22.70 18.51
C PRO A 474 -3.14 -22.97 19.92
N LEU A 475 -3.92 -22.03 20.44
CA LEU A 475 -4.70 -22.21 21.65
C LEU A 475 -6.06 -22.79 21.23
N ALA A 476 -6.89 -23.23 22.17
CA ALA A 476 -8.23 -23.74 21.84
C ALA A 476 -8.96 -22.80 20.87
N ASN A 477 -9.82 -23.34 20.00
CA ASN A 477 -10.53 -22.52 19.01
C ASN A 477 -11.21 -21.32 19.68
N PRO A 478 -11.08 -20.10 19.13
CA PRO A 478 -11.64 -18.92 19.75
C PRO A 478 -13.15 -19.07 19.91
N LYS A 479 -13.67 -18.76 21.10
CA LYS A 479 -15.12 -18.80 21.33
C LYS A 479 -15.79 -17.74 20.47
N PRO A 480 -16.86 -18.07 19.71
CA PRO A 480 -17.56 -17.06 18.93
C PRO A 480 -18.03 -15.91 19.83
N PRO A 481 -17.98 -14.66 19.36
CA PRO A 481 -18.36 -13.50 20.14
C PRO A 481 -19.84 -13.62 20.53
N SER A 482 -20.19 -13.00 21.65
CA SER A 482 -21.59 -12.90 22.05
C SER A 482 -22.39 -12.21 20.92
N PRO A 483 -23.61 -12.68 20.61
CA PRO A 483 -24.42 -12.05 19.57
C PRO A 483 -24.58 -10.55 19.80
N LEU A 484 -24.40 -9.76 18.73
CA LEU A 484 -24.59 -8.31 18.80
C LEU A 484 -26.03 -8.00 19.20
N SER A 485 -26.18 -7.11 20.19
CA SER A 485 -27.49 -6.66 20.64
C SER A 485 -28.22 -5.83 19.58
N GLN A 486 -27.46 -5.14 18.73
CA GLN A 486 -27.95 -4.44 17.55
C GLN A 486 -27.02 -4.77 16.37
N PRO A 487 -27.49 -5.52 15.36
CA PRO A 487 -26.69 -5.78 14.16
C PRO A 487 -26.35 -4.49 13.43
N LEU A 488 -25.18 -4.46 12.79
CA LEU A 488 -24.75 -3.31 11.99
C LEU A 488 -25.65 -3.15 10.76
N THR A 489 -25.98 -1.91 10.44
CA THR A 489 -26.55 -1.57 9.12
C THR A 489 -25.51 -1.84 8.03
N LEU A 490 -25.95 -1.97 6.77
CA LEU A 490 -25.04 -2.16 5.63
C LEU A 490 -23.97 -1.06 5.56
N THR A 491 -24.36 0.19 5.82
CA THR A 491 -23.47 1.34 5.86
C THR A 491 -22.46 1.23 7.00
N GLN A 492 -22.89 0.86 8.20
CA GLN A 492 -21.97 0.64 9.33
C GLN A 492 -21.02 -0.53 9.06
N LYS A 493 -21.47 -1.60 8.40
CA LYS A 493 -20.58 -2.71 8.01
C LYS A 493 -19.51 -2.26 7.00
N ARG A 494 -19.85 -1.35 6.08
CA ARG A 494 -18.87 -0.72 5.17
C ARG A 494 -17.86 0.14 5.92
N TYR A 495 -18.29 0.92 6.90
CA TYR A 495 -17.39 1.74 7.72
C TYR A 495 -16.47 0.86 8.57
N ALA A 496 -17.01 -0.19 9.19
CA ALA A 496 -16.21 -1.16 9.91
C ALA A 496 -15.18 -1.86 9.00
N GLN A 497 -15.58 -2.26 7.78
CA GLN A 497 -14.67 -2.85 6.81
C GLN A 497 -13.57 -1.87 6.37
N ALA A 498 -13.93 -0.62 6.08
CA ALA A 498 -12.97 0.41 5.71
C ALA A 498 -11.96 0.65 6.83
N ALA A 499 -12.44 0.82 8.07
CA ALA A 499 -11.57 0.98 9.23
C ALA A 499 -10.65 -0.23 9.44
N TRP A 500 -11.17 -1.45 9.26
CA TRP A 500 -10.34 -2.67 9.30
C TRP A 500 -9.28 -2.71 8.19
N ASN A 501 -9.57 -2.20 7.00
CA ASN A 501 -8.65 -2.22 5.88
C ASN A 501 -7.37 -1.39 6.11
N TYR A 502 -7.38 -0.41 7.03
CA TYR A 502 -6.14 0.20 7.53
C TYR A 502 -5.15 -0.85 8.05
N PHE A 503 -5.63 -1.75 8.90
CA PHE A 503 -4.81 -2.80 9.51
C PHE A 503 -4.42 -3.85 8.48
N GLN A 504 -5.21 -4.05 7.41
CA GLN A 504 -4.81 -4.90 6.28
C GLN A 504 -3.68 -4.29 5.48
N ALA A 505 -3.80 -3.00 5.13
CA ALA A 505 -2.83 -2.30 4.29
C ALA A 505 -1.46 -2.14 4.96
N ASN A 506 -1.44 -2.06 6.30
CA ASN A 506 -0.23 -1.80 7.08
C ASN A 506 0.32 -3.04 7.80
N TYR A 507 -0.24 -4.22 7.54
CA TYR A 507 0.20 -5.48 8.18
C TYR A 507 1.52 -5.99 7.62
N GLN A 508 2.51 -6.20 8.50
CA GLN A 508 3.76 -6.88 8.14
C GLN A 508 3.60 -8.38 8.37
N SER A 509 3.51 -9.17 7.30
CA SER A 509 3.24 -10.62 7.40
C SER A 509 4.35 -11.42 8.09
N THR A 510 5.59 -10.93 8.08
CA THR A 510 6.73 -11.63 8.69
C THR A 510 6.79 -11.48 10.20
N THR A 511 6.41 -10.32 10.73
CA THR A 511 6.41 -10.07 12.18
C THR A 511 5.00 -10.18 12.76
N GLY A 512 3.98 -9.69 12.06
CA GLY A 512 2.62 -9.52 12.55
C GLY A 512 2.31 -8.13 13.09
N LEU A 513 3.27 -7.20 13.02
CA LEU A 513 3.08 -5.83 13.45
C LEU A 513 2.38 -4.99 12.39
N VAL A 514 1.72 -3.94 12.87
CA VAL A 514 1.05 -2.93 12.03
C VAL A 514 1.68 -1.58 12.34
N SER A 515 2.03 -0.81 11.31
CA SER A 515 2.53 0.55 11.50
C SER A 515 1.47 1.44 12.14
N ASP A 516 1.88 2.35 13.02
CA ASP A 516 0.99 3.31 13.68
C ASP A 516 0.41 4.32 12.71
N ARG A 517 1.16 4.62 11.64
CA ARG A 517 0.81 5.48 10.52
C ARG A 517 1.13 4.77 9.19
N SER A 518 0.37 5.06 8.14
CA SER A 518 0.65 4.48 6.81
C SER A 518 1.92 5.03 6.14
N ASP A 519 2.32 6.25 6.48
CA ASP A 519 3.44 6.97 5.86
C ASP A 519 4.78 6.79 6.60
N VAL A 520 4.77 6.22 7.81
CA VAL A 520 5.97 6.03 8.64
C VAL A 520 6.08 4.57 9.09
N LYS A 521 7.28 4.01 9.00
CA LYS A 521 7.56 2.63 9.41
C LYS A 521 7.92 2.57 10.89
N GLY A 522 6.92 2.79 11.75
CA GLY A 522 7.06 2.71 13.20
C GLY A 522 5.80 2.16 13.85
N SER A 523 5.98 1.27 14.83
CA SER A 523 4.93 0.73 15.68
C SER A 523 5.24 1.05 17.14
N THR A 524 4.35 1.77 17.82
CA THR A 524 4.46 2.02 19.26
C THR A 524 3.63 1.01 20.03
N LEU A 525 3.88 0.85 21.34
CA LEU A 525 3.02 0.02 22.17
C LEU A 525 1.57 0.53 22.20
N TRP A 526 1.37 1.84 22.05
CA TRP A 526 0.05 2.42 21.93
C TRP A 526 -0.66 1.91 20.67
N GLY A 527 -0.01 2.00 19.51
CA GLY A 527 -0.55 1.51 18.25
C GLY A 527 -0.74 -0.01 18.20
N LEU A 528 0.09 -0.78 18.91
CA LEU A 528 -0.13 -2.22 19.07
C LEU A 528 -1.35 -2.53 19.95
N GLY A 529 -1.61 -1.71 20.98
CA GLY A 529 -2.86 -1.78 21.73
C GLY A 529 -4.07 -1.42 20.87
N ASP A 530 -3.95 -0.38 20.04
CA ASP A 530 -4.99 -0.02 19.06
C ASP A 530 -5.26 -1.14 18.06
N TYR A 531 -4.22 -1.83 17.57
CA TYR A 531 -4.36 -2.99 16.70
C TYR A 531 -5.05 -4.16 17.38
N LEU A 532 -4.66 -4.51 18.60
CA LEU A 532 -5.30 -5.62 19.33
C LEU A 532 -6.78 -5.35 19.63
N THR A 533 -7.10 -4.11 20.03
CA THR A 533 -8.50 -3.71 20.26
C THR A 533 -9.29 -3.67 18.94
N ALA A 534 -8.67 -3.25 17.84
CA ALA A 534 -9.28 -3.30 16.50
C ALA A 534 -9.54 -4.73 16.01
N LEU A 535 -8.62 -5.67 16.28
CA LEU A 535 -8.80 -7.10 16.02
C LEU A 535 -10.03 -7.65 16.75
N ASN A 536 -10.12 -7.37 18.05
CA ASN A 536 -11.25 -7.81 18.86
C ASN A 536 -12.56 -7.20 18.36
N ALA A 537 -12.57 -5.90 18.04
CA ALA A 537 -13.73 -5.21 17.51
C ALA A 537 -14.16 -5.74 16.13
N ALA A 538 -13.23 -5.90 15.20
CA ALA A 538 -13.52 -6.41 13.87
C ALA A 538 -14.07 -7.84 13.90
N TRP A 539 -13.59 -8.70 14.80
CA TRP A 539 -14.15 -10.02 14.98
C TRP A 539 -15.55 -9.97 15.60
N ALA A 540 -15.72 -9.23 16.70
CA ALA A 540 -17.03 -9.08 17.35
C ALA A 540 -18.10 -8.49 16.42
N LEU A 541 -17.68 -7.65 15.46
CA LEU A 541 -18.52 -7.03 14.44
C LEU A 541 -18.76 -7.89 13.18
N ASP A 542 -18.24 -9.11 13.13
CA ASP A 542 -18.33 -10.00 11.95
C ASP A 542 -17.74 -9.36 10.66
N ILE A 543 -16.59 -8.70 10.81
CA ILE A 543 -15.79 -8.12 9.72
C ILE A 543 -14.67 -9.06 9.30
N ILE A 544 -14.09 -9.79 10.25
CA ILE A 544 -13.04 -10.79 9.99
C ILE A 544 -13.45 -12.18 10.44
N SER A 545 -12.86 -13.18 9.79
CA SER A 545 -13.08 -14.57 10.15
C SER A 545 -12.43 -14.92 11.49
N PRO A 546 -12.95 -15.93 12.23
CA PRO A 546 -12.30 -16.43 13.45
C PRO A 546 -10.86 -16.89 13.21
N LYS A 547 -10.58 -17.44 12.01
CA LYS A 547 -9.23 -17.87 11.61
C LYS A 547 -8.28 -16.68 11.49
N GLU A 548 -8.73 -15.59 10.88
CA GLU A 548 -7.93 -14.38 10.73
C GLU A 548 -7.65 -13.73 12.08
N PHE A 549 -8.68 -13.64 12.95
CA PHE A 549 -8.51 -13.17 14.32
C PHE A 549 -7.48 -14.01 15.08
N ASP A 550 -7.66 -15.34 15.13
CA ASP A 550 -6.76 -16.25 15.84
C ASP A 550 -5.31 -16.12 15.35
N GLN A 551 -5.11 -16.18 14.03
CA GLN A 551 -3.79 -16.12 13.44
C GLN A 551 -3.08 -14.80 13.78
N ARG A 552 -3.76 -13.66 13.65
CA ARG A 552 -3.18 -12.35 13.90
C ARG A 552 -2.92 -12.10 15.39
N THR A 553 -3.84 -12.52 16.25
CA THR A 553 -3.68 -12.43 17.71
C THR A 553 -2.49 -13.27 18.17
N ARG A 554 -2.38 -14.53 17.72
CA ARG A 554 -1.24 -15.39 18.05
C ARG A 554 0.08 -14.86 17.51
N GLN A 555 0.06 -14.23 16.34
CA GLN A 555 1.23 -13.58 15.76
C GLN A 555 1.67 -12.39 16.63
N LEU A 556 0.75 -11.48 16.97
CA LEU A 556 1.05 -10.31 17.80
C LEU A 556 1.57 -10.69 19.19
N LEU A 557 0.95 -11.68 19.86
CA LEU A 557 1.43 -12.20 21.14
C LEU A 557 2.82 -12.84 21.01
N GLY A 558 3.07 -13.53 19.90
CA GLY A 558 4.39 -14.08 19.59
C GLY A 558 5.46 -12.99 19.47
N VAL A 559 5.10 -11.84 18.88
CA VAL A 559 5.99 -10.68 18.82
C VAL A 559 6.21 -10.09 20.20
N LEU A 560 5.15 -9.79 20.96
CA LEU A 560 5.25 -9.19 22.30
C LEU A 560 6.13 -10.01 23.26
N ALA A 561 6.14 -11.34 23.11
CA ALA A 561 7.02 -12.25 23.87
C ALA A 561 8.51 -12.15 23.48
N GLN A 562 8.84 -11.55 22.32
CA GLN A 562 10.18 -11.54 21.71
C GLN A 562 10.73 -10.14 21.46
N ILE A 563 9.94 -9.07 21.66
CA ILE A 563 10.43 -7.72 21.34
C ILE A 563 11.60 -7.33 22.24
N PRO A 564 12.63 -6.63 21.70
CA PRO A 564 13.72 -6.12 22.51
C PRO A 564 13.22 -5.14 23.56
N LEU A 565 13.53 -5.40 24.83
CA LEU A 565 13.17 -4.51 25.94
C LEU A 565 14.22 -3.41 26.12
N PHE A 566 13.78 -2.17 26.35
CA PHE A 566 14.65 -1.08 26.77
C PHE A 566 15.23 -1.38 28.15
N ALA A 567 16.57 -1.41 28.22
CA ALA A 567 17.33 -1.76 29.43
C ALA A 567 16.91 -3.10 30.08
N GLY A 568 16.33 -4.03 29.31
CA GLY A 568 15.86 -5.32 29.82
C GLY A 568 14.62 -5.24 30.73
N GLU A 569 13.93 -4.09 30.78
CA GLU A 569 12.81 -3.89 31.71
C GLU A 569 11.46 -3.85 31.02
N LEU A 570 11.29 -2.93 30.07
CA LEU A 570 10.02 -2.69 29.40
C LEU A 570 10.21 -2.53 27.91
N PRO A 571 9.15 -2.72 27.12
CA PRO A 571 9.18 -2.39 25.71
C PRO A 571 9.56 -0.92 25.45
N SER A 572 10.35 -0.71 24.42
CA SER A 572 10.72 0.60 23.91
C SER A 572 9.49 1.35 23.38
N ARG A 573 9.58 2.68 23.29
CA ARG A 573 8.49 3.53 22.78
C ARG A 573 8.08 3.20 21.34
N GLY A 574 9.00 2.75 20.50
CA GLY A 574 8.71 2.44 19.09
C GLY A 574 9.63 1.37 18.53
N TYR A 575 9.12 0.63 17.55
CA TYR A 575 9.84 -0.42 16.82
C TYR A 575 9.62 -0.29 15.31
N ASP A 576 10.63 -0.61 14.50
CA ASP A 576 10.40 -0.85 13.08
C ASP A 576 9.60 -2.16 12.93
N PRO A 577 8.41 -2.14 12.31
CA PRO A 577 7.54 -3.30 12.25
C PRO A 577 8.13 -4.47 11.44
N ARG A 578 9.22 -4.29 10.70
CA ARG A 578 9.86 -5.33 9.87
C ARG A 578 11.06 -5.98 10.55
N THR A 579 11.74 -5.25 11.43
CA THR A 579 13.02 -5.69 12.03
C THR A 579 12.97 -5.82 13.54
N LEU A 580 11.89 -5.34 14.19
CA LEU A 580 11.75 -5.24 15.64
C LEU A 580 12.85 -4.42 16.32
N GLN A 581 13.63 -3.65 15.57
CA GLN A 581 14.64 -2.76 16.14
C GLN A 581 13.96 -1.52 16.71
N PRO A 582 14.43 -1.01 17.87
CA PRO A 582 13.88 0.21 18.42
C PRO A 582 14.07 1.40 17.46
N VAL A 583 13.02 2.21 17.34
CA VAL A 583 13.02 3.44 16.52
C VAL A 583 12.48 4.62 17.32
N ASP A 584 12.77 5.83 16.86
CA ASP A 584 12.05 7.02 17.32
C ASP A 584 10.67 7.15 16.66
N TYR A 585 9.92 8.18 17.02
CA TYR A 585 8.58 8.43 16.49
C TYR A 585 8.57 8.73 14.97
N GLY A 586 9.71 9.13 14.40
CA GLY A 586 9.89 9.33 12.96
C GLY A 586 10.27 8.04 12.21
N GLY A 587 10.40 6.91 12.91
CA GLY A 587 10.84 5.64 12.33
C GLY A 587 12.35 5.54 12.12
N ASN A 588 13.14 6.45 12.69
CA ASN A 588 14.60 6.38 12.60
C ASN A 588 15.14 5.33 13.58
N PRO A 589 16.08 4.46 13.18
CA PRO A 589 16.71 3.49 14.10
C PRO A 589 17.39 4.18 15.27
N VAL A 590 17.07 3.72 16.49
CA VAL A 590 17.72 4.15 17.74
C VAL A 590 18.11 2.90 18.51
N PRO A 591 19.26 2.26 18.22
CA PRO A 591 19.65 0.98 18.82
C PRO A 591 19.70 1.00 20.35
N GLU A 592 20.06 2.14 20.95
CA GLU A 592 20.03 2.35 22.40
C GLU A 592 18.62 2.52 22.99
N GLY A 593 17.60 2.67 22.13
CA GLY A 593 16.21 2.95 22.47
C GLY A 593 15.94 4.39 22.94
N THR A 594 14.68 4.81 22.89
CA THR A 594 14.22 6.15 23.31
C THR A 594 13.63 6.18 24.73
N GLY A 595 13.73 5.06 25.45
CA GLY A 595 13.06 4.82 26.73
C GLY A 595 11.74 4.06 26.54
N TRP A 596 10.86 4.16 27.52
CA TRP A 596 9.54 3.50 27.56
C TRP A 596 8.49 4.48 28.07
N SER A 597 7.23 4.28 27.67
CA SER A 597 6.10 5.16 27.98
C SER A 597 5.07 4.41 28.83
N SER A 598 4.80 4.88 30.06
CA SER A 598 3.76 4.28 30.89
C SER A 598 2.36 4.43 30.28
N LEU A 599 2.15 5.43 29.42
CA LEU A 599 0.89 5.57 28.69
C LEU A 599 0.71 4.47 27.65
N ASP A 600 1.76 4.16 26.89
CA ASP A 600 1.74 3.14 25.85
C ASP A 600 1.62 1.75 26.50
N VAL A 601 2.31 1.54 27.63
CA VAL A 601 2.14 0.34 28.47
C VAL A 601 0.70 0.26 28.98
N GLY A 602 0.10 1.35 29.44
CA GLY A 602 -1.30 1.38 29.87
C GLY A 602 -2.26 0.98 28.74
N ARG A 603 -2.03 1.49 27.52
CA ARG A 603 -2.84 1.16 26.35
C ARG A 603 -2.79 -0.32 25.98
N ILE A 604 -1.59 -0.92 25.92
CA ILE A 604 -1.48 -2.36 25.62
C ILE A 604 -2.01 -3.22 26.78
N LEU A 605 -1.83 -2.81 28.04
CA LEU A 605 -2.40 -3.51 29.20
C LEU A 605 -3.93 -3.51 29.18
N ALA A 606 -4.57 -2.42 28.75
CA ALA A 606 -6.02 -2.37 28.55
C ALA A 606 -6.48 -3.35 27.47
N ALA A 607 -5.81 -3.35 26.31
CA ALA A 607 -6.14 -4.23 25.18
C ALA A 607 -5.91 -5.72 25.52
N LEU A 608 -4.81 -6.05 26.21
CA LEU A 608 -4.52 -7.41 26.67
C LEU A 608 -5.50 -7.88 27.74
N TYR A 609 -5.89 -7.01 28.66
CA TYR A 609 -6.92 -7.34 29.64
C TYR A 609 -8.26 -7.62 28.94
N ASN A 610 -8.63 -6.79 27.96
CA ASN A 610 -9.84 -7.00 27.16
C ASN A 610 -9.82 -8.35 26.43
N LEU A 611 -8.68 -8.68 25.79
CA LEU A 611 -8.49 -9.96 25.12
C LEU A 611 -8.72 -11.13 26.09
N LYS A 612 -8.19 -11.06 27.33
CA LYS A 612 -8.40 -12.12 28.32
C LYS A 612 -9.84 -12.25 28.77
N THR A 613 -10.58 -11.15 28.82
CA THR A 613 -11.98 -11.19 29.24
C THR A 613 -12.84 -11.83 28.16
N ASP A 614 -12.67 -11.41 26.91
CA ASP A 614 -13.48 -11.92 25.81
C ASP A 614 -13.03 -13.32 25.35
N HIS A 615 -11.73 -13.61 25.46
CA HIS A 615 -11.07 -14.82 24.95
C HIS A 615 -10.16 -15.46 26.02
N PRO A 616 -10.74 -16.09 27.06
CA PRO A 616 -10.00 -16.60 28.21
C PRO A 616 -8.90 -17.62 27.88
N GLU A 617 -8.97 -18.29 26.73
CA GLU A 617 -7.94 -19.20 26.22
C GLU A 617 -6.56 -18.54 26.09
N TYR A 618 -6.50 -17.22 25.88
CA TYR A 618 -5.24 -16.46 25.80
C TYR A 618 -4.64 -16.10 27.17
N THR A 619 -5.38 -16.28 28.27
CA THR A 619 -5.00 -15.84 29.62
C THR A 619 -3.60 -16.25 30.03
N GLY A 620 -3.23 -17.52 29.83
CA GLY A 620 -1.92 -18.02 30.26
C GLY A 620 -0.75 -17.34 29.54
N VAL A 621 -0.86 -17.16 28.22
CA VAL A 621 0.20 -16.55 27.41
C VAL A 621 0.29 -15.05 27.64
N VAL A 622 -0.86 -14.37 27.71
CA VAL A 622 -0.90 -12.95 28.02
C VAL A 622 -0.26 -12.66 29.38
N ASP A 623 -0.61 -13.42 30.41
CA ASP A 623 -0.03 -13.25 31.74
C ASP A 623 1.48 -13.47 31.73
N GLN A 624 1.96 -14.49 31.01
CA GLN A 624 3.39 -14.75 30.91
C GLN A 624 4.15 -13.58 30.27
N ILE A 625 3.63 -13.03 29.17
CA ILE A 625 4.24 -11.88 28.49
C ILE A 625 4.33 -10.66 29.42
N VAL A 626 3.22 -10.34 30.10
CA VAL A 626 3.17 -9.20 31.02
C VAL A 626 4.05 -9.43 32.26
N LEU A 627 4.16 -10.68 32.74
CA LEU A 627 5.07 -11.03 33.83
C LEU A 627 6.54 -10.85 33.44
N ASP A 628 6.91 -11.01 32.17
CA ASP A 628 8.29 -10.88 31.71
C ASP A 628 8.81 -9.43 31.71
N TRP A 629 7.93 -8.45 31.96
CA TRP A 629 8.28 -7.04 32.07
C TRP A 629 8.56 -6.62 33.53
N SER A 630 9.28 -5.51 33.69
CA SER A 630 9.58 -4.89 35.00
C SER A 630 8.89 -3.53 35.15
N TYR A 631 8.12 -3.40 36.22
CA TYR A 631 7.29 -2.23 36.54
C TYR A 631 7.87 -1.34 37.64
N LEU A 632 9.01 -1.73 38.23
CA LEU A 632 9.67 -1.05 39.36
C LEU A 632 9.80 0.47 39.19
N ARG A 633 10.07 0.91 37.97
CA ARG A 633 10.33 2.32 37.65
C ARG A 633 9.14 3.04 37.03
N VAL A 634 8.10 2.29 36.66
CA VAL A 634 6.89 2.74 35.97
C VAL A 634 5.87 3.27 36.97
N VAL A 635 5.68 2.52 38.05
CA VAL A 635 4.80 2.89 39.16
C VAL A 635 5.70 3.36 40.30
N ARG A 636 5.67 4.65 40.60
CA ARG A 636 6.49 5.29 41.63
C ARG A 636 5.61 6.13 42.53
N ASP A 637 5.63 5.84 43.83
CA ASP A 637 4.87 6.58 44.85
C ASP A 637 3.36 6.72 44.53
N GLY A 638 2.77 5.68 43.91
CA GLY A 638 1.37 5.66 43.48
C GLY A 638 1.10 6.40 42.17
N MET A 639 2.13 6.71 41.38
CA MET A 639 2.05 7.46 40.13
C MET A 639 2.69 6.73 38.96
N LEU A 640 2.11 6.91 37.78
CA LEU A 640 2.73 6.53 36.52
C LEU A 640 3.85 7.51 36.18
N SER A 641 5.00 6.98 35.79
CA SER A 641 6.15 7.71 35.30
C SER A 641 6.61 7.11 33.99
N SER A 642 7.23 7.90 33.12
CA SER A 642 7.84 7.41 31.88
C SER A 642 9.34 7.66 31.83
N ALA A 643 10.06 6.82 31.10
CA ALA A 643 11.46 7.03 30.80
C ALA A 643 11.64 7.72 29.44
N ASN A 644 12.47 8.77 29.42
CA ASN A 644 12.96 9.40 28.20
C ASN A 644 14.49 9.37 28.19
N VAL A 645 15.09 9.08 27.04
CA VAL A 645 16.55 9.10 26.89
C VAL A 645 17.01 10.50 26.49
N THR A 646 17.98 11.03 27.22
CA THR A 646 18.65 12.31 26.93
C THR A 646 20.15 12.07 26.78
N LYS A 647 20.80 12.78 25.86
CA LYS A 647 22.27 12.73 25.75
C LYS A 647 22.90 13.77 26.67
N ASP A 648 23.90 13.35 27.44
CA ASP A 648 24.69 14.29 28.24
C ASP A 648 25.75 15.01 27.40
N LYS A 649 26.51 15.92 28.03
CA LYS A 649 27.59 16.70 27.38
C LYS A 649 28.69 15.82 26.76
N ASN A 650 28.81 14.56 27.20
CA ASN A 650 29.79 13.60 26.73
C ASN A 650 29.18 12.62 25.72
N GLY A 651 27.94 12.84 25.27
CA GLY A 651 27.23 11.98 24.33
C GLY A 651 26.68 10.68 24.92
N ARG A 652 26.72 10.49 26.25
CA ARG A 652 26.17 9.29 26.90
C ARG A 652 24.66 9.36 26.95
N SER A 653 23.99 8.27 26.57
CA SER A 653 22.53 8.12 26.66
C SER A 653 22.12 7.86 28.12
N LEU A 654 21.37 8.80 28.69
CA LEU A 654 20.92 8.77 30.07
C LEU A 654 19.40 8.71 30.13
N PRO A 655 18.79 7.60 30.60
CA PRO A 655 17.37 7.57 30.87
C PRO A 655 17.03 8.51 32.02
N ARG A 656 15.94 9.25 31.85
CA ARG A 656 15.33 10.16 32.83
C ARG A 656 13.90 9.73 33.03
N ILE A 657 13.57 9.39 34.27
CA ILE A 657 12.22 8.95 34.64
C ILE A 657 11.50 10.15 35.24
N THR A 658 10.41 10.54 34.59
CA THR A 658 9.59 11.68 34.99
C THR A 658 8.14 11.23 35.17
N PRO A 659 7.44 11.75 36.19
CA PRO A 659 6.00 11.57 36.32
C PRO A 659 5.24 11.92 35.05
N GLU A 660 4.21 11.15 34.73
CA GLU A 660 3.20 11.53 33.73
C GLU A 660 2.26 12.59 34.31
N ASN A 661 1.86 13.52 33.45
CA ASN A 661 0.92 14.59 33.78
C ASN A 661 0.10 15.03 32.56
N ARG A 662 0.09 14.21 31.50
CA ARG A 662 -0.69 14.45 30.28
C ARG A 662 -2.15 14.17 30.57
N LEU A 663 -2.94 15.25 30.69
CA LEU A 663 -4.34 15.22 31.06
C LEU A 663 -5.15 14.25 30.18
N GLY A 664 -5.96 13.42 30.82
CA GLY A 664 -6.80 12.39 30.20
C GLY A 664 -6.02 11.12 29.90
N TYR A 665 -4.83 11.22 29.31
CA TYR A 665 -4.03 10.03 28.99
C TYR A 665 -3.49 9.34 30.23
N GLU A 666 -3.03 10.13 31.22
CA GLU A 666 -2.58 9.59 32.51
C GLU A 666 -3.71 8.82 33.20
N GLU A 667 -4.91 9.41 33.26
CA GLU A 667 -6.09 8.78 33.86
C GLU A 667 -6.49 7.48 33.15
N TYR A 668 -6.46 7.50 31.81
CA TYR A 668 -6.71 6.30 30.98
C TYR A 668 -5.70 5.19 31.26
N ALA A 669 -4.41 5.51 31.24
CA ALA A 669 -3.38 4.52 31.53
C ALA A 669 -3.50 4.00 32.97
N ALA A 670 -3.72 4.87 33.95
CA ALA A 670 -3.87 4.48 35.35
C ALA A 670 -5.03 3.49 35.55
N ARG A 671 -6.15 3.72 34.87
CA ARG A 671 -7.28 2.80 34.89
C ARG A 671 -6.91 1.41 34.38
N ALA A 672 -6.15 1.34 33.30
CA ALA A 672 -5.64 0.08 32.77
C ALA A 672 -4.73 -0.62 33.79
N PHE A 673 -3.79 0.10 34.41
CA PHE A 673 -2.91 -0.46 35.44
C PHE A 673 -3.69 -0.99 36.67
N GLN A 674 -4.76 -0.32 37.09
CA GLN A 674 -5.59 -0.78 38.21
C GLN A 674 -6.29 -2.12 37.92
N LEU A 675 -6.66 -2.40 36.67
CA LEU A 675 -7.22 -3.71 36.27
C LEU A 675 -6.23 -4.85 36.52
N TRP A 676 -4.94 -4.56 36.46
CA TRP A 676 -3.84 -5.49 36.75
C TRP A 676 -3.39 -5.45 38.22
N GLY A 677 -4.03 -4.65 39.07
CA GLY A 677 -3.79 -4.61 40.52
C GLY A 677 -2.79 -3.55 40.99
N PHE A 678 -2.23 -2.73 40.09
CA PHE A 678 -1.28 -1.69 40.48
C PHE A 678 -1.96 -0.57 41.27
N ASP A 679 -1.34 -0.13 42.37
CA ASP A 679 -1.73 1.09 43.08
C ASP A 679 -1.14 2.30 42.35
N VAL A 680 -2.00 2.96 41.57
CA VAL A 680 -1.70 4.18 40.81
C VAL A 680 -2.72 5.27 41.13
N ASN A 681 -3.19 5.33 42.38
CA ASN A 681 -4.30 6.21 42.79
C ASN A 681 -4.02 7.71 42.58
N LYS A 682 -2.75 8.13 42.54
CA LYS A 682 -2.37 9.51 42.23
C LYS A 682 -2.35 9.82 40.73
N SER A 683 -2.47 8.81 39.87
CA SER A 683 -2.61 8.95 38.41
C SER A 683 -4.03 8.66 37.94
N ALA A 684 -4.78 7.82 38.67
CA ALA A 684 -6.19 7.57 38.41
C ALA A 684 -7.00 8.86 38.49
N VAL A 685 -8.15 8.92 37.80
CA VAL A 685 -9.04 10.08 37.83
C VAL A 685 -9.40 10.45 39.27
N GLY A 686 -9.20 11.73 39.63
CA GLY A 686 -9.43 12.24 40.97
C GLY A 686 -8.54 13.41 41.36
N GLY A 687 -8.75 13.93 42.57
CA GLY A 687 -8.13 15.18 43.03
C GLY A 687 -8.78 16.41 42.40
N GLU A 688 -8.02 17.51 42.37
CA GLU A 688 -8.48 18.79 41.82
C GLU A 688 -7.87 19.07 40.43
N TYR A 689 -8.68 19.65 39.56
CA TYR A 689 -8.29 20.05 38.22
C TYR A 689 -8.40 21.56 38.09
N LYS A 690 -7.39 22.18 37.49
CA LYS A 690 -7.46 23.56 37.10
C LYS A 690 -8.28 23.67 35.83
N THR A 691 -9.24 24.56 35.83
CA THR A 691 -10.14 24.80 34.70
C THR A 691 -9.89 26.16 34.07
N ALA A 692 -10.41 26.32 32.85
CA ALA A 692 -10.54 27.60 32.18
C ALA A 692 -11.91 27.67 31.49
N SER A 693 -12.55 28.85 31.56
CA SER A 693 -13.82 29.10 30.88
C SER A 693 -13.62 29.13 29.35
N VAL A 694 -14.20 28.16 28.64
CA VAL A 694 -14.25 28.07 27.17
C VAL A 694 -15.71 27.92 26.77
N GLU A 695 -16.22 28.84 25.94
CA GLU A 695 -17.65 28.88 25.56
C GLU A 695 -18.62 28.87 26.77
N GLY A 696 -18.22 29.51 27.88
CA GLY A 696 -19.01 29.54 29.12
C GLY A 696 -18.99 28.23 29.93
N VAL A 697 -18.12 27.28 29.57
CA VAL A 697 -17.95 25.99 30.26
C VAL A 697 -16.55 25.92 30.89
N GLU A 698 -16.47 25.48 32.14
CA GLU A 698 -15.19 25.25 32.83
C GLU A 698 -14.51 23.98 32.34
N VAL A 699 -13.61 24.12 31.36
CA VAL A 699 -12.89 23.01 30.74
C VAL A 699 -11.59 22.72 31.52
N PRO A 700 -11.30 21.44 31.86
CA PRO A 700 -10.04 21.10 32.54
C PRO A 700 -8.83 21.35 31.63
N VAL A 701 -7.77 21.94 32.20
CA VAL A 701 -6.52 22.29 31.51
C VAL A 701 -5.34 21.46 32.02
N GLU A 702 -5.28 21.25 33.33
CA GLU A 702 -4.25 20.44 33.97
C GLU A 702 -4.76 19.91 35.33
N ARG A 703 -4.20 18.80 35.80
CA ARG A 703 -4.40 18.37 37.19
C ARG A 703 -3.55 19.24 38.11
N ILE A 704 -4.12 19.70 39.22
CA ILE A 704 -3.40 20.45 40.24
C ILE A 704 -2.54 19.47 41.03
N ARG A 705 -1.22 19.70 41.01
CA ARG A 705 -0.23 18.84 41.66
C ARG A 705 0.80 19.66 42.43
N THR A 706 1.07 19.26 43.68
CA THR A 706 2.15 19.81 44.51
C THR A 706 3.41 18.93 44.50
N ASP A 707 3.29 17.71 43.98
CA ASP A 707 4.29 16.63 44.01
C ASP A 707 5.19 16.59 42.76
N THR A 708 4.89 17.39 41.73
CA THR A 708 5.69 17.47 40.51
C THR A 708 5.88 18.91 40.04
N LYS A 709 7.07 19.20 39.50
CA LYS A 709 7.40 20.48 38.82
C LYS A 709 7.40 20.34 37.29
N SER A 710 6.98 19.19 36.77
CA SER A 710 7.01 18.89 35.34
C SER A 710 6.00 19.78 34.58
N LYS A 711 6.49 20.49 33.56
CA LYS A 711 5.67 21.28 32.63
C LYS A 711 5.70 20.59 31.27
N VAL A 712 4.79 19.63 31.06
CA VAL A 712 4.58 19.01 29.73
C VAL A 712 3.58 19.88 28.96
N ASN A 713 3.63 19.85 27.63
CA ASN A 713 2.75 20.60 26.73
C ASN A 713 1.29 20.61 27.23
N GLN A 714 0.82 21.77 27.68
CA GLN A 714 -0.51 21.94 28.29
C GLN A 714 -1.53 22.25 27.20
N TYR A 715 -2.20 21.20 26.73
CA TYR A 715 -3.35 21.30 25.87
C TYR A 715 -4.39 20.23 26.23
N THR A 716 -5.66 20.56 26.00
CA THR A 716 -6.79 19.64 26.21
C THR A 716 -7.34 19.21 24.85
N VAL A 717 -7.43 17.90 24.61
CA VAL A 717 -8.02 17.25 23.43
C VAL A 717 -8.98 16.14 23.86
N SER A 718 -9.86 15.68 22.96
CA SER A 718 -10.92 14.72 23.31
C SER A 718 -10.47 13.26 23.34
N ASN A 719 -9.42 12.87 22.59
CA ASN A 719 -9.04 11.47 22.35
C ASN A 719 -8.99 10.60 23.63
N PRO A 720 -8.23 10.94 24.69
CA PRO A 720 -8.09 10.05 25.83
C PRO A 720 -9.38 9.88 26.64
N PHE A 721 -10.20 10.93 26.71
CA PHE A 721 -11.49 10.90 27.42
C PHE A 721 -12.51 10.03 26.68
N LEU A 722 -12.47 10.05 25.34
CA LEU A 722 -13.34 9.22 24.51
C LEU A 722 -12.95 7.75 24.57
N LEU A 723 -11.65 7.43 24.53
CA LEU A 723 -11.18 6.06 24.75
C LEU A 723 -11.57 5.57 26.14
N TYR A 724 -11.39 6.39 27.19
CA TYR A 724 -11.83 6.03 28.53
C TYR A 724 -13.33 5.75 28.58
N ALA A 725 -14.15 6.61 27.97
CA ALA A 725 -15.60 6.45 27.96
C ALA A 725 -16.05 5.17 27.24
N LEU A 726 -15.47 4.87 26.06
CA LEU A 726 -15.80 3.68 25.28
C LEU A 726 -15.36 2.39 26.01
N GLU A 727 -14.14 2.37 26.56
CA GLU A 727 -13.55 1.15 27.09
C GLU A 727 -13.93 0.89 28.55
N PHE A 728 -13.87 1.90 29.40
CA PHE A 728 -14.08 1.76 30.85
C PHE A 728 -15.45 2.25 31.33
N GLY A 729 -16.17 3.02 30.53
CA GLY A 729 -17.36 3.74 30.96
C GLY A 729 -17.01 4.99 31.79
N LEU A 730 -17.98 5.90 31.90
CA LEU A 730 -17.80 7.18 32.59
C LEU A 730 -18.23 7.09 34.06
N ASP A 731 -17.25 6.85 34.94
CA ASP A 731 -17.43 7.08 36.38
C ASP A 731 -17.76 8.56 36.68
N PRO A 732 -18.34 8.89 37.85
CA PRO A 732 -18.82 10.25 38.12
C PRO A 732 -17.77 11.35 37.94
N GLN A 733 -16.51 11.09 38.29
CA GLN A 733 -15.45 12.08 38.17
C GLN A 733 -15.01 12.23 36.71
N MET A 734 -14.78 11.13 36.01
CA MET A 734 -14.44 11.17 34.58
C MET A 734 -15.58 11.77 33.74
N ARG A 735 -16.83 11.49 34.10
CA ARG A 735 -18.01 12.08 33.47
C ARG A 735 -18.02 13.60 33.56
N SER A 736 -17.60 14.16 34.69
CA SER A 736 -17.52 15.61 34.86
C SER A 736 -16.53 16.23 33.86
N LEU A 737 -15.32 15.65 33.76
CA LEU A 737 -14.29 16.10 32.82
C LEU A 737 -14.73 15.96 31.36
N PHE A 738 -15.24 14.78 30.99
CA PHE A 738 -15.78 14.49 29.67
C PHE A 738 -16.90 15.46 29.28
N THR A 739 -17.85 15.68 30.19
CA THR A 739 -19.03 16.54 29.94
C THR A 739 -18.60 17.97 29.65
N ALA A 740 -17.63 18.51 30.39
CA ALA A 740 -17.12 19.86 30.15
C ALA A 740 -16.47 19.99 28.76
N ILE A 741 -15.62 19.02 28.40
CA ILE A 741 -14.93 18.97 27.09
C ILE A 741 -15.92 18.87 25.92
N TYR A 742 -16.91 18.01 26.05
CA TYR A 742 -17.97 17.85 25.05
C TYR A 742 -18.83 19.11 24.94
N LYS A 743 -19.32 19.66 26.07
CA LYS A 743 -20.20 20.83 26.06
C LYS A 743 -19.53 22.05 25.45
N ALA A 744 -18.26 22.33 25.76
CA ALA A 744 -17.55 23.46 25.15
C ALA A 744 -17.55 23.39 23.61
N GLN A 745 -17.36 22.21 23.04
CA GLN A 745 -17.39 22.03 21.58
C GLN A 745 -18.80 22.13 21.00
N ALA A 746 -19.81 21.60 21.70
CA ALA A 746 -21.21 21.72 21.32
C ALA A 746 -21.73 23.17 21.40
N GLU A 747 -21.31 23.94 22.40
CA GLU A 747 -21.60 25.38 22.52
C GLU A 747 -20.94 26.18 21.40
N ARG A 748 -19.66 25.91 21.11
CA ARG A 748 -18.97 26.55 19.96
C ARG A 748 -19.76 26.31 18.67
N TYR A 749 -20.18 25.07 18.42
CA TYR A 749 -21.00 24.75 17.25
C TYR A 749 -22.32 25.51 17.23
N ARG A 750 -23.03 25.61 18.37
CA ARG A 750 -24.28 26.38 18.46
C ARG A 750 -24.10 27.87 18.23
N ASN A 751 -22.98 28.43 18.70
CA ASN A 751 -22.68 29.86 18.60
C ASN A 751 -22.18 30.25 17.20
N THR A 752 -21.39 29.40 16.55
CA THR A 752 -20.66 29.77 15.31
C THR A 752 -21.02 28.93 14.09
N GLY A 753 -21.77 27.83 14.26
CA GLY A 753 -22.00 26.83 13.22
C GLY A 753 -20.75 26.01 12.86
N THR A 754 -19.61 26.23 13.55
CA THR A 754 -18.34 25.56 13.22
C THR A 754 -18.30 24.17 13.85
N LEU A 755 -18.32 23.14 13.01
CA LEU A 755 -18.08 21.77 13.46
C LEU A 755 -16.69 21.68 14.08
N THR A 756 -16.62 21.10 15.28
CA THR A 756 -15.39 20.94 16.04
C THR A 756 -15.30 19.51 16.50
N ALA A 757 -14.17 18.84 16.33
CA ALA A 757 -13.93 17.51 16.90
C ALA A 757 -12.47 17.46 17.33
N SER A 758 -12.22 18.06 18.50
CA SER A 758 -10.89 18.35 19.03
C SER A 758 -10.10 17.06 19.27
N ALA A 759 -8.95 16.97 18.62
CA ALA A 759 -8.10 15.79 18.69
C ALA A 759 -6.62 16.12 18.48
N THR A 760 -5.77 15.17 18.84
CA THR A 760 -4.45 15.02 18.21
C THR A 760 -4.62 14.17 16.95
N THR A 761 -4.19 14.69 15.81
CA THR A 761 -4.32 14.05 14.49
C THR A 761 -2.98 14.00 13.77
N LEU A 762 -2.74 12.92 13.03
CA LEU A 762 -1.46 12.69 12.34
C LEU A 762 -1.61 12.75 10.82
N ILE A 763 -1.11 13.83 10.21
CA ILE A 763 -1.25 14.14 8.78
C ILE A 763 0.02 13.79 7.99
N GLU A 764 -0.11 13.55 6.68
CA GLU A 764 0.98 13.08 5.79
C GLU A 764 2.04 14.15 5.48
N ARG A 765 1.81 15.41 5.86
CA ARG A 765 2.70 16.56 5.57
C ARG A 765 3.04 17.30 6.85
N GLN A 766 4.16 18.02 6.86
CA GLN A 766 4.51 18.89 7.98
C GLN A 766 3.35 19.80 8.37
N PRO A 767 3.05 19.94 9.67
CA PRO A 767 3.86 19.52 10.83
C PRO A 767 3.72 18.05 11.27
N TYR A 768 3.05 17.19 10.49
CA TYR A 768 2.79 15.76 10.74
C TYR A 768 1.92 15.43 11.95
N THR A 769 2.01 16.20 13.02
CA THR A 769 1.18 16.10 14.22
C THR A 769 0.51 17.44 14.44
N VAL A 770 -0.80 17.41 14.64
CA VAL A 770 -1.61 18.59 14.91
C VAL A 770 -2.46 18.34 16.14
N HIS A 771 -2.27 19.14 17.18
CA HIS A 771 -3.13 19.17 18.36
C HIS A 771 -4.21 20.25 18.18
N SER A 772 -5.36 19.86 17.66
CA SER A 772 -6.53 20.75 17.52
C SER A 772 -7.23 20.90 18.86
N SER A 773 -6.64 21.65 19.78
CA SER A 773 -7.04 21.69 21.20
C SER A 773 -8.38 22.40 21.45
N ILE A 774 -9.09 22.02 22.52
CA ILE A 774 -10.17 22.85 23.08
C ILE A 774 -9.56 24.10 23.73
N ILE A 775 -8.46 23.90 24.45
CA ILE A 775 -7.63 24.95 25.01
C ILE A 775 -6.18 24.48 25.03
N GLY A 776 -5.26 25.35 24.66
CA GLY A 776 -3.82 25.09 24.69
C GLY A 776 -3.06 26.38 24.89
N GLN A 777 -1.99 26.37 25.68
CA GLN A 777 -1.23 27.59 26.01
C GLN A 777 -2.13 28.75 26.53
N ASN A 778 -3.16 28.42 27.32
CA ASN A 778 -4.20 29.34 27.80
C ASN A 778 -5.01 30.06 26.71
N GLN A 779 -5.00 29.55 25.47
CA GLN A 779 -5.79 30.08 24.35
C GLN A 779 -6.86 29.05 23.94
N PRO A 780 -8.16 29.40 24.01
CA PRO A 780 -9.22 28.56 23.48
C PRO A 780 -9.03 28.30 21.98
N TRP A 781 -9.40 27.11 21.55
CA TRP A 781 -9.44 26.72 20.14
C TRP A 781 -8.12 26.88 19.38
N VAL A 782 -6.96 26.88 20.02
CA VAL A 782 -5.68 26.92 19.29
C VAL A 782 -5.34 25.55 18.69
N ALA A 783 -4.81 25.52 17.48
CA ALA A 783 -4.09 24.34 16.96
C ALA A 783 -2.60 24.49 17.24
N LEU A 784 -1.96 23.42 17.71
CA LEU A 784 -0.52 23.40 18.02
C LEU A 784 0.17 22.30 17.23
N GLY A 785 1.40 22.53 16.76
CA GLY A 785 2.30 21.47 16.32
C GLY A 785 2.88 20.70 17.50
N ASP A 786 3.57 19.59 17.22
CA ASP A 786 4.28 18.80 18.25
C ASP A 786 5.36 19.61 18.99
N ASP A 787 5.96 20.59 18.30
CA ASP A 787 6.90 21.55 18.87
C ASP A 787 6.24 22.63 19.76
N GLY A 788 4.92 22.55 19.94
CA GLY A 788 4.12 23.48 20.71
C GLY A 788 3.87 24.82 20.00
N LYS A 789 4.26 25.00 18.73
CA LYS A 789 4.00 26.26 18.04
C LYS A 789 2.54 26.34 17.55
N PRO A 790 1.89 27.52 17.63
CA PRO A 790 0.56 27.73 17.06
C PRO A 790 0.51 27.51 15.54
N LEU A 791 -0.61 26.96 15.08
CA LEU A 791 -0.94 26.68 13.67
C LEU A 791 -2.25 27.40 13.32
N PRO A 792 -2.22 28.69 12.92
CA PRO A 792 -3.42 29.53 12.78
C PRO A 792 -4.53 29.00 11.85
N GLU A 793 -4.17 28.14 10.89
CA GLU A 793 -5.12 27.52 9.95
C GLU A 793 -5.10 25.99 10.02
N GLY A 794 -4.39 25.42 11.00
CA GLY A 794 -4.12 24.00 11.09
C GLY A 794 -5.20 23.19 11.80
N ARG A 795 -6.28 23.80 12.32
CA ARG A 795 -7.31 23.06 13.09
C ARG A 795 -8.06 22.05 12.22
N LEU A 796 -8.29 20.89 12.82
CA LEU A 796 -8.91 19.72 12.21
C LEU A 796 -10.15 19.28 12.99
N VAL A 797 -11.15 18.81 12.27
CA VAL A 797 -12.30 18.05 12.76
C VAL A 797 -11.98 16.57 12.59
N SER A 798 -11.72 15.85 13.68
CA SER A 798 -11.32 14.45 13.64
C SER A 798 -12.48 13.49 13.35
N SER A 799 -12.26 12.59 12.38
CA SER A 799 -13.19 11.49 12.06
C SER A 799 -13.39 10.56 13.26
N ALA A 800 -12.30 10.19 13.94
CA ALA A 800 -12.35 9.28 15.07
C ALA A 800 -13.20 9.84 16.22
N VAL A 801 -13.02 11.12 16.53
CA VAL A 801 -13.77 11.82 17.58
C VAL A 801 -15.25 11.94 17.22
N ALA A 802 -15.58 12.21 15.95
CA ALA A 802 -16.97 12.27 15.51
C ALA A 802 -17.70 10.93 15.69
N PHE A 803 -17.06 9.81 15.32
CA PHE A 803 -17.61 8.46 15.55
C PHE A 803 -17.80 8.16 17.03
N ALA A 804 -16.80 8.48 17.88
CA ALA A 804 -16.86 8.21 19.30
C ALA A 804 -17.95 9.06 20.00
N TYR A 805 -18.04 10.35 19.69
CA TYR A 805 -19.09 11.20 20.23
C TYR A 805 -20.49 10.72 19.84
N TYR A 806 -20.70 10.37 18.58
CA TYR A 806 -22.00 9.87 18.14
C TYR A 806 -22.35 8.51 18.75
N ALA A 807 -21.35 7.65 19.01
CA ALA A 807 -21.58 6.39 19.71
C ALA A 807 -21.98 6.60 21.18
N LEU A 808 -21.40 7.60 21.85
CA LEU A 808 -21.66 7.92 23.26
C LEU A 808 -22.94 8.75 23.47
N LEU A 809 -23.26 9.65 22.54
CA LEU A 809 -24.32 10.66 22.67
C LEU A 809 -25.22 10.72 21.40
N PRO A 810 -25.82 9.61 20.94
CA PRO A 810 -26.48 9.52 19.64
C PRO A 810 -27.68 10.46 19.46
N GLU A 811 -28.32 10.87 20.56
CA GLU A 811 -29.48 11.76 20.58
C GLU A 811 -29.10 13.25 20.57
N ASP A 812 -27.82 13.58 20.70
CA ASP A 812 -27.37 14.96 20.67
C ASP A 812 -27.21 15.48 19.24
N ASN A 813 -27.92 16.57 18.93
CA ASN A 813 -27.94 17.18 17.59
C ASN A 813 -26.53 17.53 17.08
N TYR A 814 -25.64 18.02 17.93
CA TYR A 814 -24.29 18.38 17.50
C TYR A 814 -23.47 17.14 17.11
N THR A 815 -23.56 16.04 17.88
CA THR A 815 -22.88 14.80 17.49
C THR A 815 -23.46 14.17 16.22
N GLN A 816 -24.78 14.33 15.99
CA GLN A 816 -25.42 13.90 14.74
C GLN A 816 -24.90 14.68 13.53
N GLU A 817 -24.64 15.98 13.67
CA GLU A 817 -24.05 16.79 12.60
C GLU A 817 -22.57 16.45 12.39
N LEU A 818 -21.81 16.19 13.46
CA LEU A 818 -20.42 15.73 13.35
C LEU A 818 -20.28 14.42 12.58
N ILE A 819 -21.11 13.42 12.90
CA ILE A 819 -21.02 12.13 12.24
C ILE A 819 -21.41 12.27 10.77
N LYS A 820 -22.47 13.01 10.43
CA LYS A 820 -22.86 13.29 9.03
C LYS A 820 -21.73 13.92 8.22
N ALA A 821 -20.98 14.84 8.81
CA ALA A 821 -19.87 15.52 8.14
C ALA A 821 -18.62 14.65 7.95
N THR A 822 -18.53 13.52 8.65
CA THR A 822 -17.34 12.65 8.66
C THR A 822 -17.59 11.25 8.10
N THR A 823 -18.85 10.86 7.89
CA THR A 823 -19.24 9.47 7.61
C THR A 823 -18.69 8.87 6.32
N ASP A 824 -18.20 9.66 5.36
CA ASP A 824 -17.59 9.13 4.13
C ASP A 824 -16.14 9.60 3.92
N LEU A 825 -15.48 10.08 4.99
CA LEU A 825 -14.06 10.46 4.96
C LEU A 825 -13.16 9.24 5.13
N TYR A 826 -13.24 8.31 4.17
CA TYR A 826 -12.37 7.14 4.13
C TYR A 826 -11.95 6.76 2.72
N ASN A 827 -10.82 6.08 2.64
CA ASN A 827 -10.41 5.29 1.50
C ASN A 827 -10.80 3.82 1.76
N PRO A 828 -11.55 3.15 0.88
CA PRO A 828 -12.02 1.79 1.13
C PRO A 828 -10.89 0.77 1.27
N LEU A 829 -9.67 1.05 0.83
CA LEU A 829 -8.51 0.16 0.93
C LEU A 829 -7.51 0.57 2.02
N LEU A 830 -7.45 1.85 2.38
CA LEU A 830 -6.43 2.39 3.29
C LEU A 830 -6.97 2.81 4.67
N GLY A 831 -8.30 2.85 4.85
CA GLY A 831 -8.94 3.26 6.09
C GLY A 831 -9.50 4.67 6.08
N PHE A 832 -9.94 5.13 7.24
CA PHE A 832 -10.43 6.50 7.45
C PHE A 832 -9.28 7.49 7.45
N TYR A 833 -9.54 8.65 6.83
CA TYR A 833 -8.69 9.82 6.99
C TYR A 833 -8.81 10.36 8.41
N GLU A 834 -7.78 11.05 8.89
CA GLU A 834 -7.78 11.70 10.21
C GLU A 834 -8.97 12.64 10.43
N GLY A 835 -9.45 13.30 9.37
CA GLY A 835 -10.50 14.30 9.46
C GLY A 835 -10.54 15.26 8.28
N PHE A 836 -10.98 16.50 8.55
CA PHE A 836 -10.93 17.61 7.61
C PHE A 836 -10.59 18.93 8.31
N TYR A 837 -10.05 19.90 7.58
CA TYR A 837 -9.69 21.21 8.12
C TYR A 837 -10.92 22.06 8.42
N GLU A 838 -11.04 22.58 9.66
CA GLU A 838 -12.19 23.39 10.11
C GLU A 838 -12.46 24.57 9.16
N LYS A 839 -11.40 25.24 8.70
CA LYS A 839 -11.51 26.45 7.88
C LYS A 839 -11.84 26.19 6.41
N THR A 840 -11.31 25.10 5.84
CA THR A 840 -11.35 24.88 4.38
C THR A 840 -12.27 23.73 3.96
N GLY A 841 -12.70 22.87 4.89
CA GLY A 841 -13.43 21.65 4.59
C GLY A 841 -12.62 20.58 3.85
N LYS A 842 -11.33 20.85 3.53
CA LYS A 842 -10.48 19.89 2.83
C LYS A 842 -10.16 18.71 3.74
N THR A 843 -10.15 17.51 3.16
CA THR A 843 -9.71 16.29 3.84
C THR A 843 -8.28 16.44 4.38
N ALA A 844 -8.08 16.06 5.63
CA ALA A 844 -6.78 15.95 6.26
C ALA A 844 -6.21 14.56 5.96
N VAL A 845 -5.40 14.49 4.90
CA VAL A 845 -4.83 13.22 4.45
C VAL A 845 -3.81 12.74 5.46
N GLY A 846 -4.12 11.60 6.08
CA GLY A 846 -3.37 10.92 7.12
C GLY A 846 -4.17 9.69 7.52
N PHE A 847 -3.50 8.56 7.74
CA PHE A 847 -4.13 7.29 8.09
C PHE A 847 -3.39 6.71 9.29
N THR A 848 -4.12 6.44 10.36
CA THR A 848 -3.54 5.97 11.62
C THR A 848 -4.29 4.78 12.21
N SER A 849 -3.53 3.98 12.97
CA SER A 849 -4.08 2.90 13.78
C SER A 849 -5.09 3.44 14.81
N SER A 850 -4.79 4.57 15.44
CA SER A 850 -5.64 5.20 16.44
C SER A 850 -7.00 5.64 15.88
N THR A 851 -7.04 6.28 14.71
CA THR A 851 -8.30 6.72 14.09
C THR A 851 -9.17 5.51 13.75
N ASN A 852 -8.58 4.53 13.08
CA ASN A 852 -9.33 3.37 12.60
C ASN A 852 -9.74 2.42 13.73
N SER A 853 -8.91 2.26 14.77
CA SER A 853 -9.26 1.49 15.97
C SER A 853 -10.43 2.12 16.71
N MET A 854 -10.39 3.45 16.96
CA MET A 854 -11.46 4.11 17.69
C MET A 854 -12.79 4.11 16.93
N ILE A 855 -12.77 4.13 15.58
CA ILE A 855 -13.98 3.96 14.75
C ILE A 855 -14.57 2.55 14.92
N LEU A 856 -13.76 1.50 14.82
CA LEU A 856 -14.20 0.12 15.06
C LEU A 856 -14.79 -0.06 16.46
N GLN A 857 -14.11 0.49 17.48
CA GLN A 857 -14.59 0.48 18.86
C GLN A 857 -15.91 1.23 19.03
N SER A 858 -16.08 2.39 18.38
CA SER A 858 -17.31 3.17 18.44
C SER A 858 -18.49 2.40 17.84
N LEU A 859 -18.26 1.71 16.71
CA LEU A 859 -19.26 0.85 16.08
C LEU A 859 -19.62 -0.35 16.96
N LEU A 860 -18.62 -1.00 17.57
CA LEU A 860 -18.84 -2.10 18.51
C LEU A 860 -19.64 -1.63 19.72
N TYR A 861 -19.23 -0.52 20.34
CA TYR A 861 -19.89 0.06 21.51
C TYR A 861 -21.38 0.30 21.26
N LYS A 862 -21.73 0.85 20.10
CA LYS A 862 -23.12 1.04 19.68
C LYS A 862 -23.84 -0.30 19.49
N ALA A 863 -23.21 -1.26 18.81
CA ALA A 863 -23.77 -2.60 18.57
C ALA A 863 -23.98 -3.41 19.87
N THR A 864 -23.29 -3.07 20.94
CA THR A 864 -23.37 -3.72 22.25
C THR A 864 -24.20 -2.92 23.28
N LYS A 865 -25.18 -2.13 22.84
CA LYS A 865 -26.06 -1.31 23.72
C LYS A 865 -25.30 -0.31 24.60
N GLN A 866 -24.27 0.33 24.04
CA GLN A 866 -23.50 1.40 24.68
C GLN A 866 -22.95 0.99 26.05
N GLN A 867 -22.29 -0.16 26.04
CA GLN A 867 -21.70 -0.74 27.22
C GLN A 867 -20.18 -0.65 27.15
N PRO A 868 -19.48 -0.44 28.29
CA PRO A 868 -18.02 -0.42 28.30
C PRO A 868 -17.45 -1.65 27.61
N LEU A 869 -16.50 -1.42 26.70
CA LEU A 869 -15.92 -2.51 25.91
C LEU A 869 -15.09 -3.45 26.79
N ILE A 870 -14.44 -2.94 27.84
CA ILE A 870 -13.68 -3.76 28.78
C ILE A 870 -14.60 -4.28 29.89
N ARG A 871 -14.75 -5.60 29.93
CA ARG A 871 -15.62 -6.31 30.88
C ARG A 871 -14.87 -6.90 32.07
N PRO A 872 -15.54 -7.19 33.19
CA PRO A 872 -14.93 -7.87 34.33
C PRO A 872 -14.36 -9.23 33.95
N ASN A 873 -13.17 -9.53 34.46
CA ASN A 873 -12.52 -10.83 34.27
C ASN A 873 -12.67 -11.68 35.55
N THR A 874 -13.04 -12.93 35.42
CA THR A 874 -13.23 -13.87 36.55
C THR A 874 -11.99 -14.74 36.83
N ALA A 875 -10.94 -14.65 36.01
CA ALA A 875 -9.73 -15.45 36.12
C ALA A 875 -8.74 -14.93 37.20
N MET A 876 -9.21 -14.75 38.45
CA MET A 876 -8.40 -14.26 39.57
C MET A 876 -7.38 -15.28 40.12
N ASN A 877 -7.30 -16.48 39.54
CA ASN A 877 -6.30 -17.51 39.84
C ASN A 877 -5.35 -17.77 38.66
N SER A 878 -5.18 -16.78 37.77
CA SER A 878 -4.29 -16.88 36.61
C SER A 878 -2.80 -16.74 36.99
N PRO A 879 -1.85 -17.04 36.08
CA PRO A 879 -0.41 -16.92 36.38
C PRO A 879 -0.02 -15.55 36.93
N TRP A 880 -0.63 -14.46 36.44
CA TRP A 880 -0.41 -13.10 36.95
C TRP A 880 -0.74 -12.98 38.45
N TRP A 881 -1.97 -13.36 38.85
CA TRP A 881 -2.42 -13.25 40.24
C TRP A 881 -1.68 -14.20 41.17
N GLN A 882 -1.32 -15.40 40.68
CA GLN A 882 -0.48 -16.34 41.42
C GLN A 882 0.93 -15.80 41.65
N ALA A 883 1.52 -15.11 40.67
CA ALA A 883 2.83 -14.49 40.82
C ALA A 883 2.79 -13.38 41.88
N ILE A 884 1.75 -12.54 41.88
CA ILE A 884 1.56 -11.51 42.91
C ILE A 884 1.39 -12.12 44.30
N ALA A 885 0.58 -13.18 44.42
CA ALA A 885 0.34 -13.85 45.70
C ALA A 885 1.60 -14.48 46.32
N LYS A 886 2.62 -14.79 45.50
CA LYS A 886 3.93 -15.28 45.97
C LYS A 886 4.82 -14.19 46.56
N GLY A 887 4.46 -12.91 46.40
CA GLY A 887 5.21 -11.78 46.91
C GLY A 887 6.21 -11.19 45.90
N ASP A 888 7.20 -10.47 46.42
CA ASP A 888 8.13 -9.70 45.59
C ASP A 888 8.96 -10.59 44.65
N SER A 889 8.80 -10.35 43.35
CA SER A 889 9.53 -11.03 42.28
C SER A 889 10.76 -10.25 41.80
N GLY A 890 11.02 -9.07 42.37
CA GLY A 890 12.02 -8.12 41.87
C GLY A 890 11.59 -7.41 40.58
N ARG A 891 10.35 -7.59 40.11
CA ARG A 891 9.81 -6.98 38.89
C ARG A 891 8.85 -5.81 39.18
N GLY A 892 8.66 -5.44 40.44
CA GLY A 892 7.75 -4.33 40.81
C GLY A 892 6.28 -4.66 40.56
N LEU A 893 5.88 -5.92 40.77
CA LEU A 893 4.48 -6.33 40.69
C LEU A 893 3.64 -5.65 41.78
N PRO A 894 2.30 -5.64 41.65
CA PRO A 894 1.40 -5.21 42.71
C PRO A 894 1.66 -5.85 44.07
N ASN A 895 1.35 -5.14 45.14
CA ASN A 895 1.53 -5.63 46.51
C ASN A 895 0.42 -6.59 46.97
N THR A 896 -0.75 -6.56 46.33
CA THR A 896 -1.89 -7.41 46.67
C THR A 896 -2.42 -8.11 45.43
N ALA A 897 -2.80 -9.39 45.56
CA ALA A 897 -3.36 -10.20 44.48
C ALA A 897 -4.84 -9.89 44.24
N THR A 898 -5.17 -8.61 44.13
CA THR A 898 -6.51 -8.07 43.95
C THR A 898 -6.50 -6.94 42.94
N GLN A 899 -7.60 -6.74 42.22
CA GLN A 899 -7.76 -5.58 41.36
C GLN A 899 -7.89 -4.30 42.20
N GLN A 900 -7.30 -3.20 41.71
CA GLN A 900 -7.45 -1.87 42.30
C GLN A 900 -8.55 -1.06 41.61
N SER A 901 -9.35 -1.74 40.80
CA SER A 901 -10.55 -1.22 40.16
C SER A 901 -11.73 -2.16 40.35
N GLN A 902 -12.92 -1.58 40.47
CA GLN A 902 -14.19 -2.30 40.59
C GLN A 902 -15.10 -1.93 39.42
N PHE A 903 -15.80 -2.92 38.85
CA PHE A 903 -16.88 -2.67 37.89
C PHE A 903 -18.19 -2.42 38.63
N VAL A 904 -18.83 -1.29 38.35
CA VAL A 904 -20.08 -0.86 38.96
C VAL A 904 -21.18 -0.97 37.92
N THR A 905 -22.28 -1.62 38.32
CA THR A 905 -23.53 -1.67 37.58
C THR A 905 -24.58 -0.90 38.35
N ASN A 906 -25.03 0.23 37.81
CA ASN A 906 -26.07 1.07 38.41
C ASN A 906 -27.19 1.30 37.38
N GLY A 907 -28.26 0.51 37.47
CA GLY A 907 -29.34 0.54 36.48
C GLY A 907 -28.83 0.18 35.08
N SER A 908 -28.97 1.10 34.12
CA SER A 908 -28.46 0.93 32.75
C SER A 908 -27.00 1.37 32.58
N GLU A 909 -26.41 2.02 33.57
CA GLU A 909 -25.04 2.53 33.50
C GLU A 909 -24.05 1.52 34.07
N ASN A 910 -22.98 1.28 33.29
CA ASN A 910 -21.89 0.42 33.67
C ASN A 910 -20.58 1.18 33.51
N TYR A 911 -19.70 1.11 34.52
CA TYR A 911 -18.40 1.78 34.47
C TYR A 911 -17.43 1.20 35.50
N TRP A 912 -16.14 1.40 35.28
CA TRP A 912 -15.08 1.06 36.22
C TRP A 912 -14.81 2.22 37.20
N VAL A 913 -14.62 1.93 38.49
CA VAL A 913 -14.19 2.89 39.55
C VAL A 913 -12.93 2.38 40.27
N THR A 914 -12.13 3.27 40.85
CA THR A 914 -11.03 2.88 41.72
C THR A 914 -11.60 2.19 42.96
N THR A 915 -11.02 1.07 43.39
CA THR A 915 -11.39 0.42 44.65
C THR A 915 -11.04 1.33 45.82
N LYS A 916 -11.97 1.53 46.75
CA LYS A 916 -11.76 2.38 47.93
C LYS A 916 -10.98 1.69 49.03
#